data_AF-A0A355DNB5-F1
#
_entry.id   AF-A0A355DNB5-F1
#
_cell.length_a   1.000
_cell.length_b   1.000
_cell.length_c   1.000
_cell.angle_alpha   90.00
_cell.angle_beta   90.00
_cell.angle_gamma   90.00
#
_symmetry.space_group_name_H-M   'P 1'
#
loop_
_entity.id
_entity.type
_entity.pdbx_description
1 polymer ?
#
loop_
_entity_poly.entity_id
_entity_poly.type
_entity_poly.pdbx_seq_one_letter_code
_entity_poly.pdbx_strand_id
1 'polypeptide(L)'
;MTGSWRCWRLELATALSVGCAIALTPNPILAQITPDRTLGNENSVIKHNPNIRGLPADLIEGGAVRGVNLFHSFSDFNIKDGQRVYFANPTGIETIFSRITGNTSSNILGTLGVNGGANLFLLNPNGIIFGPNAKLDIAGSFVASTANSLKFGNSLEFSATNPQAPPLLNINVTPGLQYGRNDPRSTIRNTGNLTAGNDLILLGGNLNVQGQLRAGRNLTLQAQDTVEIRDSLARPFIAAAGGELLVEGKQGVDIFALNHPQSGLFSQGDMVLRSANTIGGDAHYWSRGNFRIERLNGNLGNFLSITDPVIRSLGNVSFDSYQGPSLHIFAAGKVEIPGSIRIEEPDPVNGLVERVSLSNGTPISINGRNQATLDIRAGMKPSAVGSPPVTGGSDGNFFDSSSNPLDPADTIANSATRADIKIGDIVVFDSTTGEGGRVLLTNQYQPNSSLSGRITVGGIDTSNDLSGGEVAIDSRGSLTLNRPILADAFGDGDGGDIHLIAQGNITLNPSGSTFTKANPFISSQGLLGGTITLNSNGAILGRNADIVSFSFTDVPGSRGGDIEIEADLFKSRGMSVITSTSGSADAGNITINATDSISLQTTQDAGSEIVSFVAPDAMGRGGDINIRSDSLSLNDTFLNTEKTSNIVTLTQGIGNAGNVNITASDVSLVNGSGAASLVVTLPDSNPATGNGGKLNITTDSLTVTHGSQLTVNTFGEGDAGDMKIVADSITFDGFSNDLGVVSGAFSGSVLGGTGDGGDIEIVTGSLAVTNGAQISANTDSKGNAGDITINARDSVLFEGVGLEGFSGGAFSQVLKDGERQGGNINITTSLLEVANNAQISASTEGVGRAGDINISTDRLKVTNSEINAATLAQGDAGMITLDISDTMTLSGEKSGVFANTSGSEDGNPSSTGNGGDILIVNPTTVVIQNGAAVAVNSKGSGMGGDIEINADSVTLDQDAKISAETASSTGGNITLRVPDVVVLRQRSQISTTAGTDDAGGDGGNITIDTGFIAAVSEENSDITANAFEGRGGNINITAQGVFGIDFRDRLTPLSDITASSELGIDGVVQINTPNVDPSRGLVTLPANLVDASRLVAQGCRAGGGNIANKLGEFFITGRGGLPPSPGETLSSQAVWQDLRPVATPIAHDDTEAAGYEESAPKQIVEAQGWVKSPDGQVILTAEAPNVTPHASSLTSVTCH
;
A
#
# COMPACT_ATOMS: atom_id res chain seq x y z
N MET A 1 -0.04 38.26 63.24
CA MET A 1 0.98 39.31 63.49
C MET A 1 1.41 39.79 62.11
N THR A 2 1.23 41.01 61.63
CA THR A 2 0.95 42.37 62.17
C THR A 2 0.50 43.23 60.98
N GLY A 3 -0.38 44.24 61.02
CA GLY A 3 -1.21 44.84 62.05
C GLY A 3 -2.18 45.87 61.42
N SER A 4 -3.14 46.32 62.22
CA SER A 4 -4.27 47.25 61.98
C SER A 4 -3.98 48.52 61.15
N TRP A 5 -4.97 49.30 60.69
CA TRP A 5 -5.57 50.43 61.42
C TRP A 5 -6.91 50.94 60.79
N ARG A 6 -7.97 50.98 61.62
CA ARG A 6 -9.03 52.02 61.82
C ARG A 6 -10.01 52.41 60.67
N CYS A 7 -11.30 52.08 60.82
CA CYS A 7 -12.45 52.91 61.33
C CYS A 7 -13.20 53.67 60.19
N TRP A 8 -14.53 53.56 59.98
CA TRP A 8 -15.63 54.03 60.85
C TRP A 8 -17.01 53.35 60.56
N ARG A 9 -17.67 52.94 61.68
CA ARG A 9 -19.10 52.96 62.11
C ARG A 9 -20.24 52.31 61.29
N LEU A 10 -20.98 51.31 61.83
CA LEU A 10 -21.93 51.21 62.99
C LEU A 10 -23.37 51.70 62.63
N GLU A 11 -24.49 51.08 62.99
CA GLU A 11 -24.77 49.91 63.85
C GLU A 11 -26.22 49.42 63.68
N LEU A 12 -26.45 48.18 64.14
CA LEU A 12 -27.68 47.39 64.18
C LEU A 12 -28.67 47.80 65.30
N ALA A 13 -29.95 47.57 64.99
CA ALA A 13 -31.00 46.92 65.79
C ALA A 13 -31.42 47.41 67.20
N THR A 14 -32.73 47.65 67.34
CA THR A 14 -33.73 47.19 68.34
C THR A 14 -34.94 48.15 68.22
N ALA A 15 -36.24 47.85 68.39
CA ALA A 15 -36.96 46.87 69.19
C ALA A 15 -38.43 46.68 68.67
N LEU A 16 -39.08 45.69 69.28
CA LEU A 16 -40.46 45.20 69.15
C LEU A 16 -41.61 46.22 69.38
N SER A 17 -42.68 46.03 68.59
CA SER A 17 -44.09 45.87 68.98
C SER A 17 -45.04 47.08 69.23
N VAL A 18 -46.21 46.95 68.58
CA VAL A 18 -47.55 47.52 68.84
C VAL A 18 -47.88 48.94 68.34
N GLY A 19 -48.54 48.98 67.18
CA GLY A 19 -49.38 50.09 66.70
C GLY A 19 -50.47 49.55 65.76
N CYS A 20 -51.68 49.38 66.29
CA CYS A 20 -52.84 48.78 65.65
C CYS A 20 -53.41 49.62 64.49
N ALA A 21 -53.76 48.94 63.40
CA ALA A 21 -54.88 49.14 62.47
C ALA A 21 -55.47 50.56 62.25
N ILE A 22 -55.52 51.01 60.98
CA ILE A 22 -56.75 51.22 60.18
C ILE A 22 -56.41 51.75 58.76
N ALA A 23 -57.02 51.09 57.76
CA ALA A 23 -57.32 51.53 56.38
C ALA A 23 -56.18 51.75 55.36
N LEU A 24 -55.78 50.66 54.69
CA LEU A 24 -55.50 50.68 53.24
C LEU A 24 -56.13 49.43 52.61
N THR A 25 -57.34 49.58 52.09
CA THR A 25 -57.96 48.57 51.21
C THR A 25 -57.16 48.52 49.90
N PRO A 26 -56.64 47.36 49.47
CA PRO A 26 -56.13 47.24 48.11
C PRO A 26 -57.33 47.35 47.16
N ASN A 27 -57.37 48.39 46.33
CA ASN A 27 -58.25 48.39 45.17
C ASN A 27 -57.89 47.18 44.29
N PRO A 28 -58.86 46.37 43.82
CA PRO A 28 -58.57 45.36 42.82
C PRO A 28 -58.07 46.06 41.57
N ILE A 29 -56.80 45.82 41.23
CA ILE A 29 -56.16 46.38 40.04
C ILE A 29 -56.71 45.59 38.84
N LEU A 30 -57.71 46.15 38.16
CA LEU A 30 -58.34 45.56 36.97
C LEU A 30 -57.31 45.30 35.85
N ALA A 31 -57.56 44.25 35.06
CA ALA A 31 -56.90 44.01 33.76
C ALA A 31 -56.84 45.29 32.93
N GLN A 32 -55.78 45.47 32.13
CA GLN A 32 -55.77 46.48 31.06
C GLN A 32 -56.05 45.78 29.73
N ILE A 33 -57.24 45.16 29.68
CA ILE A 33 -57.82 44.53 28.50
C ILE A 33 -59.05 45.35 28.14
N THR A 34 -59.03 45.99 26.98
CA THR A 34 -60.08 46.93 26.55
C THR A 34 -60.62 46.48 25.20
N PRO A 35 -61.84 45.93 25.13
CA PRO A 35 -62.50 45.62 23.86
C PRO A 35 -62.68 46.87 23.02
N ASP A 36 -62.51 46.76 21.71
CA ASP A 36 -62.86 47.83 20.77
C ASP A 36 -64.27 47.62 20.17
N ARG A 37 -64.67 48.51 19.25
CA ARG A 37 -65.98 48.45 18.56
C ARG A 37 -65.88 48.00 17.10
N THR A 38 -64.74 47.47 16.67
CA THR A 38 -64.46 47.11 15.28
C THR A 38 -65.13 45.82 14.83
N LEU A 39 -65.75 45.08 15.76
CA LEU A 39 -66.64 43.94 15.49
C LEU A 39 -68.13 44.32 15.42
N GLY A 40 -68.47 45.62 15.50
CA GLY A 40 -69.86 46.09 15.38
C GLY A 40 -70.72 45.74 16.60
N ASN A 41 -71.79 44.97 16.41
CA ASN A 41 -72.67 44.52 17.51
C ASN A 41 -72.16 43.23 18.19
N GLU A 42 -71.17 42.56 17.59
CA GLU A 42 -70.59 41.30 18.05
C GLU A 42 -69.31 41.54 18.87
N ASN A 43 -69.35 42.56 19.75
CA ASN A 43 -68.15 43.02 20.47
C ASN A 43 -67.63 41.95 21.44
N SER A 44 -66.33 42.03 21.73
CA SER A 44 -65.72 41.24 22.81
C SER A 44 -66.18 41.78 24.16
N VAL A 45 -66.49 40.89 25.09
CA VAL A 45 -67.00 41.23 26.43
C VAL A 45 -66.11 40.60 27.48
N ILE A 46 -65.79 41.33 28.54
CA ILE A 46 -64.97 40.82 29.64
C ILE A 46 -65.85 40.64 30.86
N LYS A 47 -65.86 39.42 31.40
CA LYS A 47 -66.48 39.09 32.67
C LYS A 47 -65.39 38.98 33.73
N HIS A 48 -65.43 39.86 34.72
CA HIS A 48 -64.40 39.95 35.76
C HIS A 48 -64.61 38.94 36.88
N ASN A 49 -63.52 38.28 37.29
CA ASN A 49 -63.45 37.31 38.39
C ASN A 49 -64.40 36.08 38.37
N PRO A 50 -64.88 35.53 37.23
CA PRO A 50 -65.48 34.19 37.26
C PRO A 50 -64.49 33.13 37.78
N ASN A 51 -65.04 32.09 38.41
CA ASN A 51 -64.25 30.94 38.84
C ASN A 51 -63.99 30.03 37.64
N ILE A 52 -62.73 29.96 37.20
CA ILE A 52 -62.25 29.11 36.11
C ILE A 52 -61.21 28.15 36.69
N ARG A 53 -61.52 26.85 36.66
CA ARG A 53 -60.68 25.77 37.21
C ARG A 53 -60.33 25.97 38.69
N GLY A 54 -61.31 26.38 39.50
CA GLY A 54 -61.19 26.47 40.96
C GLY A 54 -60.63 27.80 41.48
N LEU A 55 -60.21 28.72 40.60
CA LEU A 55 -59.61 30.01 40.97
C LEU A 55 -60.25 31.16 40.16
N PRO A 56 -60.30 32.38 40.69
CA PRO A 56 -60.78 33.55 39.94
C PRO A 56 -59.87 33.84 38.73
N ALA A 57 -60.49 34.26 37.63
CA ALA A 57 -59.85 34.71 36.40
C ALA A 57 -60.78 35.69 35.67
N ASP A 58 -60.28 36.51 34.76
CA ASP A 58 -61.12 37.23 33.79
C ASP A 58 -61.50 36.30 32.63
N LEU A 59 -62.77 36.28 32.23
CA LEU A 59 -63.26 35.50 31.10
C LEU A 59 -63.67 36.43 29.96
N ILE A 60 -63.12 36.19 28.77
CA ILE A 60 -63.47 36.88 27.54
C ILE A 60 -64.58 36.09 26.85
N GLU A 61 -65.75 36.71 26.71
CA GLU A 61 -66.95 36.18 26.06
C GLU A 61 -67.39 37.11 24.91
N GLY A 62 -68.50 36.78 24.25
CA GLY A 62 -68.98 37.53 23.08
C GLY A 62 -68.14 37.23 21.84
N GLY A 63 -67.89 38.24 21.00
CA GLY A 63 -67.16 38.09 19.74
C GLY A 63 -68.04 37.65 18.57
N ALA A 64 -67.47 37.70 17.35
CA ALA A 64 -68.16 37.37 16.11
C ALA A 64 -67.86 35.92 15.70
N VAL A 65 -68.90 35.08 15.59
CA VAL A 65 -68.76 33.66 15.18
C VAL A 65 -68.96 33.52 13.68
N ARG A 66 -68.04 32.83 12.99
CA ARG A 66 -68.13 32.49 11.56
C ARG A 66 -67.74 31.03 11.35
N GLY A 67 -68.74 30.15 11.32
CA GLY A 67 -68.54 28.70 11.28
C GLY A 67 -67.84 28.22 12.55
N VAL A 68 -66.69 27.55 12.39
CA VAL A 68 -65.87 27.04 13.50
C VAL A 68 -64.92 28.10 14.10
N ASN A 69 -64.96 29.35 13.61
CA ASN A 69 -64.06 30.42 14.03
C ASN A 69 -64.77 31.47 14.89
N LEU A 70 -64.12 31.93 15.96
CA LEU A 70 -64.57 33.03 16.83
C LEU A 70 -63.59 34.19 16.77
N PHE A 71 -64.07 35.41 16.50
CA PHE A 71 -63.24 36.61 16.36
C PHE A 71 -63.42 37.57 17.53
N HIS A 72 -62.30 38.01 18.11
CA HIS A 72 -62.20 39.02 19.16
C HIS A 72 -61.32 40.20 18.71
N SER A 73 -61.59 41.39 19.24
CA SER A 73 -60.87 42.61 18.91
C SER A 73 -60.76 43.54 20.12
N PHE A 74 -59.57 44.06 20.34
CA PHE A 74 -59.21 44.87 21.50
C PHE A 74 -58.41 46.10 21.08
N SER A 75 -58.61 47.24 21.76
CA SER A 75 -57.70 48.38 21.65
C SER A 75 -56.42 48.16 22.45
N ASP A 76 -56.53 47.51 23.61
CA ASP A 76 -55.40 47.17 24.48
C ASP A 76 -55.59 45.76 25.04
N PHE A 77 -54.51 44.98 25.11
CA PHE A 77 -54.53 43.62 25.64
C PHE A 77 -53.27 43.35 26.47
N ASN A 78 -53.36 43.53 27.79
CA ASN A 78 -52.28 43.30 28.74
C ASN A 78 -52.77 42.46 29.94
N ILE A 79 -51.95 41.49 30.36
CA ILE A 79 -52.21 40.59 31.49
C ILE A 79 -51.13 40.86 32.55
N LYS A 80 -51.55 41.25 33.75
CA LYS A 80 -50.64 41.57 34.87
C LYS A 80 -50.06 40.30 35.50
N ASP A 81 -48.98 40.45 36.26
CA ASP A 81 -48.39 39.34 37.01
C ASP A 81 -49.42 38.75 38.00
N GLY A 82 -49.47 37.42 38.10
CA GLY A 82 -50.48 36.68 38.87
C GLY A 82 -51.92 36.73 38.33
N GLN A 83 -52.22 37.58 37.34
CA GLN A 83 -53.54 37.66 36.72
C GLN A 83 -53.79 36.47 35.81
N ARG A 84 -55.03 35.97 35.78
CA ARG A 84 -55.47 34.86 34.92
C ARG A 84 -56.55 35.35 33.97
N VAL A 85 -56.39 35.11 32.68
CA VAL A 85 -57.35 35.52 31.64
C VAL A 85 -57.61 34.36 30.70
N TYR A 86 -58.89 34.04 30.48
CA TYR A 86 -59.31 32.94 29.62
C TYR A 86 -60.25 33.42 28.53
N PHE A 87 -60.07 32.92 27.31
CA PHE A 87 -61.10 32.98 26.28
C PHE A 87 -62.14 31.89 26.51
N ALA A 88 -63.42 32.23 26.45
CA ALA A 88 -64.48 31.24 26.42
C ALA A 88 -64.40 30.40 25.13
N ASN A 89 -64.71 29.11 25.23
CA ASN A 89 -64.80 28.23 24.07
C ASN A 89 -66.24 27.68 23.93
N PRO A 90 -67.14 28.40 23.24
CA PRO A 90 -68.49 27.92 22.95
C PRO A 90 -68.48 26.62 22.12
N THR A 91 -69.54 25.82 22.25
CA THR A 91 -69.67 24.56 21.50
C THR A 91 -69.56 24.79 19.99
N GLY A 92 -68.72 24.00 19.32
CA GLY A 92 -68.51 24.06 17.87
C GLY A 92 -67.44 25.04 17.40
N ILE A 93 -66.79 25.79 18.31
CA ILE A 93 -65.65 26.64 17.99
C ILE A 93 -64.35 25.82 18.07
N GLU A 94 -63.58 25.87 16.99
CA GLU A 94 -62.28 25.21 16.88
C GLU A 94 -61.13 26.22 16.97
N THR A 95 -61.32 27.45 16.49
CA THR A 95 -60.27 28.48 16.45
C THR A 95 -60.77 29.85 16.88
N ILE A 96 -60.01 30.51 17.76
CA ILE A 96 -60.28 31.86 18.26
C ILE A 96 -59.22 32.80 17.69
N PHE A 97 -59.64 33.81 16.93
CA PHE A 97 -58.79 34.86 16.39
C PHE A 97 -58.94 36.15 17.19
N SER A 98 -57.86 36.64 17.76
CA SER A 98 -57.82 37.89 18.53
C SER A 98 -56.87 38.89 17.87
N ARG A 99 -57.32 40.13 17.68
CA ARG A 99 -56.46 41.23 17.20
C ARG A 99 -56.40 42.39 18.17
N ILE A 100 -55.27 43.08 18.20
CA ILE A 100 -55.08 44.33 18.92
C ILE A 100 -54.99 45.47 17.90
N THR A 101 -55.94 46.41 17.93
CA THR A 101 -56.03 47.52 16.97
C THR A 101 -55.46 48.83 17.50
N GLY A 102 -55.07 48.88 18.79
CA GLY A 102 -54.40 50.05 19.37
C GLY A 102 -52.93 50.14 18.97
N ASN A 103 -52.23 51.14 19.53
CA ASN A 103 -50.83 51.45 19.20
C ASN A 103 -49.85 50.98 20.30
N THR A 104 -50.26 50.03 21.14
CA THR A 104 -49.50 49.55 22.30
C THR A 104 -49.14 48.07 22.12
N SER A 105 -47.97 47.67 22.64
CA SER A 105 -47.57 46.27 22.69
C SER A 105 -48.38 45.50 23.75
N SER A 106 -48.51 44.18 23.57
CA SER A 106 -49.19 43.31 24.54
C SER A 106 -48.21 42.78 25.58
N ASN A 107 -48.31 43.24 26.83
CA ASN A 107 -47.56 42.71 27.97
C ASN A 107 -48.35 41.59 28.65
N ILE A 108 -47.90 40.35 28.45
CA ILE A 108 -48.47 39.14 29.03
C ILE A 108 -47.55 38.70 30.17
N LEU A 109 -47.86 39.08 31.41
CA LEU A 109 -47.06 38.79 32.60
C LEU A 109 -47.67 37.69 33.48
N GLY A 110 -48.95 37.35 33.25
CA GLY A 110 -49.69 36.32 33.99
C GLY A 110 -50.10 35.12 33.12
N THR A 111 -51.23 34.48 33.44
CA THR A 111 -51.74 33.31 32.69
C THR A 111 -52.70 33.73 31.58
N LEU A 112 -52.41 33.32 30.34
CA LEU A 112 -53.32 33.41 29.19
C LEU A 112 -53.82 32.01 28.84
N GLY A 113 -55.14 31.81 28.80
CA GLY A 113 -55.70 30.49 28.52
C GLY A 113 -56.94 30.48 27.64
N VAL A 114 -57.36 29.26 27.30
CA VAL A 114 -58.65 28.97 26.66
C VAL A 114 -59.43 28.04 27.58
N ASN A 115 -60.68 28.38 27.86
CA ASN A 115 -61.56 27.54 28.67
C ASN A 115 -62.21 26.46 27.80
N GLY A 116 -61.38 25.58 27.22
CA GLY A 116 -61.76 24.50 26.30
C GLY A 116 -60.60 24.12 25.38
N GLY A 117 -60.88 23.35 24.32
CA GLY A 117 -59.88 22.82 23.38
C GLY A 117 -59.59 23.65 22.13
N ALA A 118 -60.14 24.86 21.97
CA ALA A 118 -59.94 25.65 20.77
C ALA A 118 -58.50 26.21 20.65
N ASN A 119 -58.06 26.40 19.41
CA ASN A 119 -56.82 27.10 19.09
C ASN A 119 -56.97 28.61 19.36
N LEU A 120 -55.89 29.28 19.75
CA LEU A 120 -55.88 30.72 19.98
C LEU A 120 -54.84 31.42 19.11
N PHE A 121 -55.28 32.37 18.32
CA PHE A 121 -54.45 33.29 17.55
C PHE A 121 -54.48 34.68 18.20
N LEU A 122 -53.31 35.25 18.46
CA LEU A 122 -53.12 36.59 19.01
C LEU A 122 -52.28 37.44 18.05
N LEU A 123 -52.90 38.48 17.48
CA LEU A 123 -52.29 39.37 16.49
C LEU A 123 -52.09 40.77 17.08
N ASN A 124 -50.83 41.20 17.24
CA ASN A 124 -50.50 42.58 17.64
C ASN A 124 -49.29 43.12 16.85
N PRO A 125 -49.50 44.01 15.86
CA PRO A 125 -48.44 44.61 15.05
C PRO A 125 -47.42 45.42 15.85
N ASN A 126 -47.76 45.88 17.06
CA ASN A 126 -46.87 46.68 17.90
C ASN A 126 -45.93 45.83 18.79
N GLY A 127 -46.02 44.50 18.71
CA GLY A 127 -45.19 43.58 19.50
C GLY A 127 -45.91 42.92 20.67
N ILE A 128 -45.33 41.82 21.16
CA ILE A 128 -45.88 40.98 22.24
C ILE A 128 -44.75 40.63 23.20
N ILE A 129 -44.94 40.82 24.50
CA ILE A 129 -43.95 40.58 25.55
C ILE A 129 -44.53 39.57 26.53
N PHE A 130 -43.94 38.38 26.60
CA PHE A 130 -44.19 37.38 27.64
C PHE A 130 -43.16 37.55 28.77
N GLY A 131 -43.62 37.98 29.94
CA GLY A 131 -42.77 38.19 31.12
C GLY A 131 -42.33 36.89 31.80
N PRO A 132 -41.46 36.96 32.83
CA PRO A 132 -40.88 35.77 33.48
C PRO A 132 -41.91 34.80 34.11
N ASN A 133 -43.04 35.33 34.57
CA ASN A 133 -44.12 34.56 35.19
C ASN A 133 -45.26 34.23 34.20
N ALA A 134 -45.11 34.60 32.92
CA ALA A 134 -46.10 34.33 31.90
C ALA A 134 -46.28 32.81 31.72
N LYS A 135 -47.54 32.39 31.63
CA LYS A 135 -47.91 31.00 31.38
C LYS A 135 -49.02 30.92 30.35
N LEU A 136 -48.99 29.88 29.53
CA LEU A 136 -50.10 29.52 28.66
C LEU A 136 -50.88 28.36 29.28
N ASP A 137 -52.20 28.46 29.27
CA ASP A 137 -53.12 27.39 29.66
C ASP A 137 -54.07 27.10 28.49
N ILE A 138 -53.52 26.53 27.43
CA ILE A 138 -54.17 26.34 26.13
C ILE A 138 -54.01 24.87 25.72
N ALA A 139 -55.12 24.13 25.68
CA ALA A 139 -55.11 22.72 25.26
C ALA A 139 -55.00 22.55 23.73
N GLY A 140 -55.43 23.55 22.95
CA GLY A 140 -55.24 23.60 21.49
C GLY A 140 -53.88 24.17 21.09
N SER A 141 -53.76 24.63 19.83
CA SER A 141 -52.59 25.35 19.33
C SER A 141 -52.62 26.83 19.74
N PHE A 142 -51.46 27.44 19.96
CA PHE A 142 -51.30 28.87 20.19
C PHE A 142 -50.45 29.50 19.10
N VAL A 143 -50.95 30.58 18.50
CA VAL A 143 -50.24 31.37 17.50
C VAL A 143 -50.17 32.82 17.95
N ALA A 144 -48.97 33.37 18.10
CA ALA A 144 -48.77 34.80 18.35
C ALA A 144 -48.07 35.43 17.16
N SER A 145 -48.56 36.56 16.67
CA SER A 145 -47.96 37.24 15.52
C SER A 145 -47.96 38.76 15.62
N THR A 146 -46.91 39.38 15.05
CA THR A 146 -46.82 40.83 14.83
C THR A 146 -47.20 41.26 13.42
N ALA A 147 -47.82 40.39 12.63
CA ALA A 147 -48.32 40.77 11.32
C ALA A 147 -49.43 41.81 11.42
N ASN A 148 -49.61 42.61 10.36
CA ASN A 148 -50.70 43.59 10.26
C ASN A 148 -52.06 42.93 10.13
N SER A 149 -52.14 41.78 9.46
CA SER A 149 -53.41 41.10 9.21
C SER A 149 -53.27 39.61 8.89
N LEU A 150 -54.40 38.91 9.02
CA LEU A 150 -54.63 37.57 8.54
C LEU A 150 -55.47 37.63 7.26
N LYS A 151 -54.97 37.05 6.16
CA LYS A 151 -55.67 36.97 4.88
C LYS A 151 -56.14 35.55 4.61
N PHE A 152 -57.42 35.39 4.31
CA PHE A 152 -58.03 34.11 3.98
C PHE A 152 -58.07 33.90 2.46
N GLY A 153 -58.11 32.64 2.01
CA GLY A 153 -57.97 32.24 0.59
C GLY A 153 -58.96 32.84 -0.41
N ASN A 154 -60.04 33.47 0.05
CA ASN A 154 -61.02 34.20 -0.76
C ASN A 154 -60.78 35.73 -0.79
N SER A 155 -59.56 36.19 -0.49
CA SER A 155 -59.17 37.60 -0.39
C SER A 155 -59.83 38.39 0.76
N LEU A 156 -60.49 37.69 1.69
CA LEU A 156 -61.00 38.29 2.92
C LEU A 156 -59.86 38.52 3.92
N GLU A 157 -59.93 39.59 4.70
CA GLU A 157 -58.84 40.02 5.58
C GLU A 157 -59.36 40.36 6.98
N PHE A 158 -58.68 39.85 8.01
CA PHE A 158 -58.87 40.25 9.41
C PHE A 158 -57.62 41.03 9.86
N SER A 159 -57.72 42.36 9.80
CA SER A 159 -56.58 43.28 9.98
C SER A 159 -56.60 43.99 11.33
N ALA A 160 -55.44 44.13 11.95
CA ALA A 160 -55.19 44.95 13.14
C ALA A 160 -54.92 46.41 12.79
N THR A 161 -54.28 46.70 11.64
CA THR A 161 -53.94 48.08 11.23
C THR A 161 -54.97 48.75 10.33
N ASN A 162 -55.85 47.99 9.68
CA ASN A 162 -57.03 48.51 8.98
C ASN A 162 -58.27 47.71 9.42
N PRO A 163 -58.72 47.88 10.68
CA PRO A 163 -59.71 47.00 11.27
C PRO A 163 -61.08 47.16 10.63
N GLN A 164 -61.54 46.10 9.98
CA GLN A 164 -62.89 45.94 9.44
C GLN A 164 -63.65 44.86 10.22
N ALA A 165 -64.97 44.87 10.16
CA ALA A 165 -65.80 43.78 10.69
C ALA A 165 -65.45 42.47 9.97
N PRO A 166 -65.39 41.33 10.69
CA PRO A 166 -65.05 40.06 10.08
C PRO A 166 -66.12 39.66 9.03
N PRO A 167 -65.72 39.02 7.93
CA PRO A 167 -66.61 38.71 6.81
C PRO A 167 -67.82 37.89 7.21
N LEU A 168 -68.95 38.02 6.50
CA LEU A 168 -70.20 37.29 6.79
C LEU A 168 -70.18 35.80 6.34
N LEU A 169 -69.22 35.39 5.53
CA LEU A 169 -69.13 34.04 4.96
C LEU A 169 -68.34 33.10 5.88
N ASN A 170 -68.67 31.80 5.87
CA ASN A 170 -67.88 30.79 6.55
C ASN A 170 -66.45 30.76 6.00
N ILE A 171 -65.49 30.85 6.89
CA ILE A 171 -64.06 30.80 6.59
C ILE A 171 -63.59 29.38 6.91
N ASN A 172 -63.19 28.61 5.90
CA ASN A 172 -62.75 27.22 6.06
C ASN A 172 -61.35 26.97 5.44
N VAL A 173 -60.50 28.01 5.43
CA VAL A 173 -59.17 27.98 4.81
C VAL A 173 -58.12 28.50 5.77
N THR A 174 -56.92 27.95 5.69
CA THR A 174 -55.76 28.39 6.48
C THR A 174 -55.40 29.85 6.14
N PRO A 175 -55.39 30.77 7.12
CA PRO A 175 -55.03 32.17 6.87
C PRO A 175 -53.53 32.34 6.59
N GLY A 176 -53.19 33.22 5.65
CA GLY A 176 -51.83 33.71 5.41
C GLY A 176 -51.58 35.07 6.07
N LEU A 177 -50.43 35.26 6.72
CA LEU A 177 -50.07 36.53 7.36
C LEU A 177 -49.69 37.61 6.34
N GLN A 178 -49.99 38.87 6.66
CA GLN A 178 -49.55 40.04 5.89
C GLN A 178 -48.86 41.05 6.81
N TYR A 179 -47.63 41.42 6.45
CA TYR A 179 -46.80 42.38 7.19
C TYR A 179 -46.80 43.80 6.55
N GLY A 180 -47.50 44.00 5.43
CA GLY A 180 -47.55 45.30 4.75
C GLY A 180 -46.21 45.76 4.15
N ARG A 181 -46.20 46.97 3.55
CA ARG A 181 -45.01 47.54 2.88
C ARG A 181 -44.06 48.30 3.82
N ASN A 182 -44.54 48.75 4.98
CA ASN A 182 -43.82 49.61 5.93
C ASN A 182 -43.81 48.99 7.35
N ASP A 183 -43.59 47.68 7.46
CA ASP A 183 -43.56 46.97 8.74
C ASP A 183 -42.40 47.49 9.62
N PRO A 184 -42.67 47.98 10.86
CA PRO A 184 -41.61 48.31 11.82
C PRO A 184 -40.79 47.08 12.29
N ARG A 185 -41.14 45.86 11.84
CA ARG A 185 -40.53 44.58 12.25
C ARG A 185 -40.59 44.39 13.77
N SER A 186 -41.74 44.65 14.35
CA SER A 186 -41.96 44.57 15.79
C SER A 186 -41.57 43.21 16.38
N THR A 187 -41.10 43.23 17.63
CA THR A 187 -40.54 42.07 18.31
C THR A 187 -41.58 41.30 19.11
N ILE A 188 -41.51 39.97 19.08
CA ILE A 188 -42.06 39.13 20.16
C ILE A 188 -40.92 38.80 21.11
N ARG A 189 -41.04 39.19 22.38
CA ARG A 189 -40.08 38.86 23.44
C ARG A 189 -40.68 37.81 24.37
N ASN A 190 -39.98 36.72 24.64
CA ASN A 190 -40.39 35.73 25.63
C ASN A 190 -39.32 35.50 26.70
N THR A 191 -39.69 35.67 27.96
CA THR A 191 -38.88 35.32 29.14
C THR A 191 -39.58 34.35 30.08
N GLY A 192 -40.82 33.94 29.74
CA GLY A 192 -41.65 33.05 30.54
C GLY A 192 -41.71 31.62 29.98
N ASN A 193 -42.51 30.78 30.64
CA ASN A 193 -42.67 29.37 30.28
C ASN A 193 -43.98 29.19 29.50
N LEU A 194 -43.87 29.10 28.17
CA LEU A 194 -45.00 28.97 27.27
C LEU A 194 -45.21 27.51 26.89
N THR A 195 -46.38 26.96 27.21
CA THR A 195 -46.75 25.57 26.88
C THR A 195 -48.09 25.53 26.17
N ALA A 196 -48.14 24.92 24.98
CA ALA A 196 -49.37 24.69 24.23
C ALA A 196 -49.62 23.18 24.07
N GLY A 197 -50.89 22.76 24.14
CA GLY A 197 -51.27 21.35 24.03
C GLY A 197 -51.05 20.74 22.65
N ASN A 198 -51.18 21.55 21.58
CA ASN A 198 -50.83 21.15 20.21
C ASN A 198 -49.62 21.95 19.71
N ASP A 199 -49.80 22.87 18.75
CA ASP A 199 -48.68 23.64 18.19
C ASP A 199 -48.46 24.95 18.96
N LEU A 200 -47.20 25.35 19.06
CA LEU A 200 -46.80 26.68 19.55
C LEU A 200 -46.08 27.41 18.42
N ILE A 201 -46.66 28.52 17.96
CA ILE A 201 -46.19 29.24 16.78
C ILE A 201 -45.99 30.71 17.14
N LEU A 202 -44.76 31.20 17.05
CA LEU A 202 -44.40 32.60 17.26
C LEU A 202 -43.92 33.21 15.93
N LEU A 203 -44.64 34.22 15.42
CA LEU A 203 -44.46 34.78 14.07
C LEU A 203 -44.23 36.29 14.15
N GLY A 204 -42.97 36.70 14.36
CA GLY A 204 -42.60 38.10 14.57
C GLY A 204 -41.98 38.80 13.36
N GLY A 205 -41.84 40.12 13.44
CA GLY A 205 -40.81 40.82 12.66
C GLY A 205 -39.44 40.40 13.14
N ASN A 206 -39.26 40.43 14.47
CA ASN A 206 -38.13 39.87 15.21
C ASN A 206 -38.64 38.96 16.34
N LEU A 207 -37.85 37.96 16.74
CA LEU A 207 -38.11 37.14 17.93
C LEU A 207 -36.91 37.23 18.89
N ASN A 208 -37.16 37.47 20.18
CA ASN A 208 -36.14 37.37 21.25
C ASN A 208 -36.67 36.44 22.34
N VAL A 209 -36.03 35.27 22.51
CA VAL A 209 -36.55 34.18 23.32
C VAL A 209 -35.51 33.73 24.35
N GLN A 210 -35.89 33.78 25.63
CA GLN A 210 -35.04 33.39 26.77
C GLN A 210 -35.72 32.44 27.74
N GLY A 211 -37.05 32.31 27.66
CA GLY A 211 -37.85 31.41 28.49
C GLY A 211 -38.08 30.04 27.85
N GLN A 212 -38.76 29.15 28.55
CA GLN A 212 -39.05 27.81 28.04
C GLN A 212 -40.24 27.81 27.06
N LEU A 213 -40.13 27.01 26.00
CA LEU A 213 -41.15 26.82 24.98
C LEU A 213 -41.45 25.33 24.84
N ARG A 214 -42.73 24.95 24.97
CA ARG A 214 -43.18 23.55 24.82
C ARG A 214 -44.42 23.46 23.95
N ALA A 215 -44.41 22.54 23.00
CA ALA A 215 -45.54 22.22 22.13
C ALA A 215 -45.81 20.72 22.16
N GLY A 216 -47.07 20.31 22.36
CA GLY A 216 -47.44 18.89 22.29
C GLY A 216 -47.34 18.30 20.88
N ARG A 217 -47.35 19.15 19.84
CA ARG A 217 -47.05 18.78 18.44
C ARG A 217 -45.90 19.64 17.91
N ASN A 218 -46.14 20.64 17.07
CA ASN A 218 -45.04 21.37 16.41
C ASN A 218 -44.68 22.67 17.13
N LEU A 219 -43.38 22.98 17.20
CA LEU A 219 -42.88 24.28 17.65
C LEU A 219 -42.34 25.05 16.44
N THR A 220 -42.85 26.25 16.19
CA THR A 220 -42.41 27.10 15.09
C THR A 220 -42.06 28.49 15.57
N LEU A 221 -40.80 28.88 15.37
CA LEU A 221 -40.26 30.20 15.64
C LEU A 221 -39.89 30.83 14.31
N GLN A 222 -40.67 31.80 13.85
CA GLN A 222 -40.43 32.46 12.56
C GLN A 222 -40.33 33.98 12.73
N ALA A 223 -39.26 34.57 12.18
CA ALA A 223 -39.06 36.01 12.10
C ALA A 223 -38.88 36.48 10.64
N GLN A 224 -39.44 37.64 10.31
CA GLN A 224 -39.16 38.31 9.02
C GLN A 224 -37.72 38.84 8.94
N ASP A 225 -37.05 38.99 10.08
CA ASP A 225 -35.68 39.47 10.20
C ASP A 225 -34.86 38.44 10.99
N THR A 226 -34.76 38.59 12.32
CA THR A 226 -33.91 37.74 13.16
C THR A 226 -34.69 36.98 14.24
N VAL A 227 -34.32 35.71 14.45
CA VAL A 227 -34.66 34.94 15.66
C VAL A 227 -33.44 34.90 16.58
N GLU A 228 -33.58 35.49 17.76
CA GLU A 228 -32.56 35.53 18.81
C GLU A 228 -32.97 34.63 19.99
N ILE A 229 -32.12 33.67 20.34
CA ILE A 229 -32.32 32.75 21.48
C ILE A 229 -31.16 32.94 22.47
N ARG A 230 -31.48 33.09 23.76
CA ARG A 230 -30.48 33.25 24.84
C ARG A 230 -30.83 32.40 26.06
N ASP A 231 -29.82 32.01 26.82
CA ASP A 231 -29.98 31.49 28.17
C ASP A 231 -29.20 32.33 29.20
N SER A 232 -29.08 31.82 30.43
CA SER A 232 -28.24 32.41 31.47
C SER A 232 -27.75 31.33 32.43
N LEU A 233 -26.67 31.58 33.15
CA LEU A 233 -26.16 30.71 34.21
C LEU A 233 -27.21 30.28 35.24
N ALA A 234 -28.26 31.09 35.44
CA ALA A 234 -29.31 30.83 36.43
C ALA A 234 -30.60 30.22 35.84
N ARG A 235 -30.80 30.30 34.51
CA ARG A 235 -32.04 29.89 33.85
C ARG A 235 -31.75 29.24 32.50
N PRO A 236 -32.09 27.95 32.32
CA PRO A 236 -31.94 27.29 31.03
C PRO A 236 -32.97 27.79 30.03
N PHE A 237 -32.56 27.85 28.76
CA PHE A 237 -33.47 27.92 27.63
C PHE A 237 -33.84 26.51 27.17
N ILE A 238 -35.14 26.19 27.12
CA ILE A 238 -35.60 24.88 26.65
C ILE A 238 -36.66 25.10 25.58
N ALA A 239 -36.42 24.60 24.36
CA ALA A 239 -37.42 24.51 23.31
C ALA A 239 -37.73 23.03 23.02
N ALA A 240 -38.97 22.59 23.27
CA ALA A 240 -39.37 21.20 23.11
C ALA A 240 -40.63 21.05 22.24
N ALA A 241 -40.56 20.17 21.23
CA ALA A 241 -41.67 19.83 20.35
C ALA A 241 -41.99 18.32 20.41
N GLY A 242 -43.27 17.96 20.55
CA GLY A 242 -43.75 16.57 20.41
C GLY A 242 -43.81 16.07 18.96
N GLY A 243 -43.64 16.96 17.99
CA GLY A 243 -43.47 16.72 16.56
C GLY A 243 -42.26 17.50 16.05
N GLU A 244 -42.43 18.30 15.00
CA GLU A 244 -41.35 19.06 14.35
C GLU A 244 -40.99 20.36 15.09
N LEU A 245 -39.72 20.74 15.00
CA LEU A 245 -39.20 22.03 15.49
C LEU A 245 -38.59 22.81 14.33
N LEU A 246 -39.17 23.98 14.03
CA LEU A 246 -38.67 24.92 13.02
C LEU A 246 -38.23 26.24 13.68
N VAL A 247 -36.99 26.65 13.41
CA VAL A 247 -36.49 28.00 13.71
C VAL A 247 -36.09 28.65 12.40
N GLU A 248 -36.82 29.71 12.00
CA GLU A 248 -36.58 30.40 10.74
C GLU A 248 -36.51 31.92 10.95
N GLY A 249 -35.37 32.53 10.64
CA GLY A 249 -35.22 33.98 10.55
C GLY A 249 -34.80 34.34 9.14
N LYS A 250 -35.59 35.13 8.41
CA LYS A 250 -35.29 35.39 7.00
C LYS A 250 -33.97 36.12 6.76
N GLN A 251 -33.46 36.85 7.75
CA GLN A 251 -32.15 37.49 7.70
C GLN A 251 -31.15 36.83 8.66
N GLY A 252 -31.58 36.30 9.81
CA GLY A 252 -30.66 35.67 10.76
C GLY A 252 -31.33 34.74 11.76
N VAL A 253 -30.60 33.70 12.16
CA VAL A 253 -30.90 32.92 13.36
C VAL A 253 -29.65 32.96 14.22
N ASP A 254 -29.82 33.39 15.46
CA ASP A 254 -28.75 33.65 16.41
C ASP A 254 -29.12 32.98 17.75
N ILE A 255 -28.48 31.86 18.05
CA ILE A 255 -28.71 31.04 19.24
C ILE A 255 -27.43 31.06 20.08
N PHE A 256 -27.53 31.59 21.30
CA PHE A 256 -26.51 31.51 22.35
C PHE A 256 -27.14 30.94 23.62
N ALA A 257 -27.24 29.62 23.68
CA ALA A 257 -27.95 28.86 24.70
C ALA A 257 -27.08 27.73 25.29
N LEU A 258 -25.79 28.00 25.52
CA LEU A 258 -24.85 27.10 26.21
C LEU A 258 -24.27 27.71 27.49
N ASN A 259 -24.82 28.81 28.03
CA ASN A 259 -24.41 29.29 29.37
C ASN A 259 -24.99 28.43 30.50
N HIS A 260 -25.94 27.54 30.21
CA HIS A 260 -26.53 26.62 31.18
C HIS A 260 -26.54 25.18 30.62
N PRO A 261 -26.11 24.17 31.40
CA PRO A 261 -25.92 22.79 30.91
C PRO A 261 -27.23 22.08 30.52
N GLN A 262 -28.37 22.57 31.00
CA GLN A 262 -29.70 22.04 30.65
C GLN A 262 -30.37 22.77 29.47
N SER A 263 -29.71 23.78 28.91
CA SER A 263 -30.26 24.49 27.75
C SER A 263 -30.20 23.63 26.49
N GLY A 264 -31.17 23.79 25.60
CA GLY A 264 -31.17 23.08 24.33
C GLY A 264 -32.49 23.11 23.57
N LEU A 265 -32.44 22.55 22.37
CA LEU A 265 -33.58 22.37 21.48
C LEU A 265 -33.84 20.88 21.29
N PHE A 266 -35.10 20.46 21.44
CA PHE A 266 -35.51 19.06 21.51
C PHE A 266 -36.72 18.83 20.60
N SER A 267 -36.61 17.91 19.65
CA SER A 267 -37.68 17.57 18.69
C SER A 267 -37.94 16.06 18.68
N GLN A 268 -39.22 15.66 18.76
CA GLN A 268 -39.64 14.26 18.55
C GLN A 268 -39.90 13.94 17.06
N GLY A 269 -39.84 14.94 16.19
CA GLY A 269 -39.82 14.81 14.73
C GLY A 269 -38.54 15.39 14.15
N ASP A 270 -38.62 15.98 12.96
CA ASP A 270 -37.50 16.70 12.34
C ASP A 270 -37.21 18.02 13.08
N MET A 271 -35.95 18.47 13.00
CA MET A 271 -35.52 19.79 13.44
C MET A 271 -34.87 20.54 12.28
N VAL A 272 -35.33 21.76 12.02
CA VAL A 272 -34.82 22.60 10.93
C VAL A 272 -34.49 23.99 11.46
N LEU A 273 -33.26 24.43 11.23
CA LEU A 273 -32.84 25.82 11.38
C LEU A 273 -32.69 26.43 9.99
N ARG A 274 -33.33 27.58 9.72
CA ARG A 274 -33.37 28.17 8.37
C ARG A 274 -33.13 29.67 8.35
N SER A 275 -32.22 30.13 7.48
CA SER A 275 -31.89 31.55 7.32
C SER A 275 -31.31 31.85 5.94
N ALA A 276 -31.38 33.10 5.45
CA ALA A 276 -30.66 33.49 4.24
C ALA A 276 -29.14 33.58 4.46
N ASN A 277 -28.72 33.86 5.68
CA ASN A 277 -27.32 34.03 6.11
C ASN A 277 -26.89 32.90 7.06
N THR A 278 -25.59 32.84 7.39
CA THR A 278 -25.04 31.90 8.37
C THR A 278 -25.84 31.90 9.67
N ILE A 279 -26.08 30.71 10.21
CA ILE A 279 -26.83 30.51 11.45
C ILE A 279 -25.84 30.39 12.61
N GLY A 280 -26.00 31.23 13.63
CA GLY A 280 -25.34 31.06 14.93
C GLY A 280 -26.12 30.06 15.77
N GLY A 281 -25.47 29.00 16.24
CA GLY A 281 -26.15 27.83 16.82
C GLY A 281 -25.46 27.23 18.03
N ASP A 282 -25.14 28.04 19.03
CA ASP A 282 -24.57 27.57 20.29
C ASP A 282 -25.66 26.97 21.18
N ALA A 283 -25.95 25.70 20.98
CA ALA A 283 -26.89 24.92 21.79
C ALA A 283 -26.58 23.42 21.73
N HIS A 284 -27.17 22.67 22.66
CA HIS A 284 -27.35 21.23 22.49
C HIS A 284 -28.63 20.96 21.69
N TYR A 285 -28.51 20.10 20.68
CA TYR A 285 -29.59 19.73 19.79
C TYR A 285 -29.90 18.24 19.92
N TRP A 286 -31.17 17.90 20.08
CA TRP A 286 -31.63 16.51 20.02
C TRP A 286 -32.87 16.38 19.14
N SER A 287 -32.82 15.49 18.16
CA SER A 287 -33.90 15.22 17.21
C SER A 287 -34.17 13.73 17.12
N ARG A 288 -35.43 13.31 17.21
CA ARG A 288 -35.84 11.94 16.86
C ARG A 288 -35.91 11.73 15.35
N GLY A 289 -36.17 12.80 14.59
CA GLY A 289 -36.09 12.81 13.13
C GLY A 289 -34.71 13.26 12.65
N ASN A 290 -34.68 13.97 11.52
CA ASN A 290 -33.47 14.57 10.97
C ASN A 290 -33.14 15.90 11.67
N PHE A 291 -31.89 16.32 11.59
CA PHE A 291 -31.45 17.67 11.92
C PHE A 291 -30.90 18.34 10.65
N ARG A 292 -31.44 19.52 10.28
CA ARG A 292 -31.04 20.25 9.07
C ARG A 292 -30.79 21.72 9.34
N ILE A 293 -29.75 22.26 8.71
CA ILE A 293 -29.53 23.71 8.59
C ILE A 293 -29.65 24.07 7.12
N GLU A 294 -30.58 24.96 6.81
CA GLU A 294 -31.02 25.26 5.45
C GLU A 294 -30.97 26.77 5.15
N ARG A 295 -30.79 27.08 3.86
CA ARG A 295 -31.12 28.39 3.29
C ARG A 295 -32.62 28.49 3.02
N LEU A 296 -33.12 29.70 2.78
CA LEU A 296 -34.55 29.94 2.48
C LEU A 296 -35.07 29.18 1.25
N ASN A 297 -34.19 28.73 0.34
CA ASN A 297 -34.55 27.94 -0.83
C ASN A 297 -34.49 26.42 -0.59
N GLY A 298 -34.21 25.97 0.64
CA GLY A 298 -34.08 24.56 1.01
C GLY A 298 -32.70 23.94 0.74
N ASN A 299 -31.74 24.68 0.17
CA ASN A 299 -30.36 24.21 0.08
C ASN A 299 -29.71 24.19 1.47
N LEU A 300 -28.60 23.48 1.64
CA LEU A 300 -27.87 23.47 2.90
C LEU A 300 -27.32 24.87 3.26
N GLY A 301 -27.36 25.21 4.54
CA GLY A 301 -26.90 26.48 5.11
C GLY A 301 -25.66 26.35 5.98
N ASN A 302 -24.96 27.47 6.19
CA ASN A 302 -23.72 27.53 6.97
C ASN A 302 -24.03 27.62 8.47
N PHE A 303 -23.18 26.97 9.28
CA PHE A 303 -23.33 26.90 10.74
C PHE A 303 -22.10 27.51 11.43
N LEU A 304 -22.34 28.37 12.41
CA LEU A 304 -21.32 29.01 13.26
C LEU A 304 -21.65 28.75 14.73
N SER A 305 -20.63 28.43 15.53
CA SER A 305 -20.71 28.30 16.99
C SER A 305 -19.52 29.00 17.63
N ILE A 306 -19.72 29.67 18.77
CA ILE A 306 -18.63 30.23 19.60
C ILE A 306 -18.25 29.31 20.78
N THR A 307 -19.03 28.25 21.02
CA THR A 307 -18.86 27.21 22.04
C THR A 307 -19.25 25.86 21.45
N ASP A 308 -18.90 24.74 22.09
CA ASP A 308 -19.09 23.41 21.51
C ASP A 308 -20.57 22.99 21.37
N PRO A 309 -21.11 22.92 20.14
CA PRO A 309 -22.42 22.35 19.93
C PRO A 309 -22.33 20.81 19.96
N VAL A 310 -23.35 20.20 20.56
CA VAL A 310 -23.55 18.74 20.51
C VAL A 310 -24.84 18.47 19.76
N ILE A 311 -24.74 17.79 18.62
CA ILE A 311 -25.87 17.43 17.77
C ILE A 311 -26.14 15.93 17.93
N ARG A 312 -27.34 15.58 18.40
CA ARG A 312 -27.83 14.20 18.50
C ARG A 312 -29.06 14.03 17.62
N SER A 313 -29.05 13.03 16.74
CA SER A 313 -30.12 12.77 15.78
C SER A 313 -30.39 11.27 15.65
N LEU A 314 -31.63 10.83 15.84
CA LEU A 314 -32.03 9.46 15.48
C LEU A 314 -32.32 9.31 13.97
N GLY A 315 -32.26 10.40 13.21
CA GLY A 315 -32.24 10.41 11.75
C GLY A 315 -30.89 10.88 11.18
N ASN A 316 -30.95 11.60 10.06
CA ASN A 316 -29.77 12.15 9.40
C ASN A 316 -29.39 13.53 9.97
N VAL A 317 -28.16 13.96 9.72
CA VAL A 317 -27.66 15.31 10.02
C VAL A 317 -27.10 15.93 8.74
N SER A 318 -27.55 17.13 8.38
CA SER A 318 -27.06 17.81 7.16
C SER A 318 -27.04 19.34 7.25
N PHE A 319 -25.93 19.93 6.84
CA PHE A 319 -25.72 21.38 6.72
C PHE A 319 -24.53 21.65 5.78
N ASP A 320 -24.27 22.89 5.37
CA ASP A 320 -23.28 23.18 4.30
C ASP A 320 -21.85 23.20 4.84
N SER A 321 -21.59 24.01 5.87
CA SER A 321 -20.26 24.21 6.45
C SER A 321 -20.35 24.50 7.95
N TYR A 322 -19.23 24.35 8.66
CA TYR A 322 -19.12 24.66 10.08
C TYR A 322 -17.87 25.50 10.38
N GLN A 323 -17.99 26.45 11.31
CA GLN A 323 -16.87 27.14 11.94
C GLN A 323 -17.12 27.28 13.45
N GLY A 324 -16.15 26.94 14.28
CA GLY A 324 -16.24 27.08 15.74
C GLY A 324 -15.11 26.38 16.50
N PRO A 325 -15.17 26.31 17.85
CA PRO A 325 -14.15 25.70 18.69
C PRO A 325 -14.03 24.18 18.49
N SER A 326 -15.02 23.37 18.89
CA SER A 326 -15.14 21.94 18.55
C SER A 326 -16.53 21.60 18.01
N LEU A 327 -16.71 20.38 17.48
CA LEU A 327 -18.00 19.91 16.94
C LEU A 327 -18.21 18.43 17.21
N HIS A 328 -19.36 18.09 17.80
CA HIS A 328 -19.73 16.70 18.08
C HIS A 328 -21.08 16.33 17.45
N ILE A 329 -21.09 15.29 16.61
CA ILE A 329 -22.29 14.79 15.92
C ILE A 329 -22.48 13.30 16.22
N PHE A 330 -23.65 12.95 16.74
CA PHE A 330 -24.09 11.57 16.97
C PHE A 330 -25.37 11.29 16.19
N ALA A 331 -25.27 10.57 15.08
CA ALA A 331 -26.37 10.28 14.18
C ALA A 331 -26.65 8.77 14.06
N ALA A 332 -27.91 8.37 14.17
CA ALA A 332 -28.31 7.00 13.79
C ALA A 332 -28.40 6.83 12.26
N GLY A 333 -28.55 7.92 11.51
CA GLY A 333 -28.50 7.97 10.05
C GLY A 333 -27.16 8.45 9.48
N LYS A 334 -27.21 8.97 8.25
CA LYS A 334 -26.03 9.53 7.55
C LYS A 334 -25.74 10.97 7.99
N VAL A 335 -24.49 11.40 7.79
CA VAL A 335 -24.04 12.79 8.01
C VAL A 335 -23.52 13.36 6.67
N GLU A 336 -24.04 14.53 6.27
CA GLU A 336 -23.68 15.18 5.00
C GLU A 336 -23.37 16.66 5.19
N ILE A 337 -22.09 17.03 5.01
CA ILE A 337 -21.54 18.38 5.17
C ILE A 337 -20.62 18.67 3.98
N PRO A 338 -21.15 19.05 2.80
CA PRO A 338 -20.37 19.13 1.57
C PRO A 338 -19.35 20.28 1.52
N GLY A 339 -19.54 21.33 2.32
CA GLY A 339 -18.59 22.43 2.49
C GLY A 339 -17.53 22.13 3.55
N SER A 340 -16.75 23.15 3.91
CA SER A 340 -15.64 23.01 4.86
C SER A 340 -16.10 23.05 6.32
N ILE A 341 -15.41 22.28 7.17
CA ILE A 341 -15.47 22.34 8.62
C ILE A 341 -14.17 22.97 9.11
N ARG A 342 -14.26 24.03 9.92
CA ARG A 342 -13.13 24.71 10.54
C ARG A 342 -13.27 24.68 12.06
N ILE A 343 -12.31 24.05 12.73
CA ILE A 343 -12.22 23.87 14.18
C ILE A 343 -11.03 24.72 14.66
N GLU A 344 -11.25 25.66 15.58
CA GLU A 344 -10.29 26.75 15.85
C GLU A 344 -9.66 26.74 17.25
N GLU A 345 -10.27 26.10 18.25
CA GLU A 345 -9.78 26.09 19.63
C GLU A 345 -10.53 25.02 20.48
N PRO A 346 -9.98 24.54 21.60
CA PRO A 346 -10.73 23.71 22.56
C PRO A 346 -11.86 24.49 23.27
N ASP A 347 -12.83 23.79 23.85
CA ASP A 347 -13.84 24.37 24.77
C ASP A 347 -13.65 23.82 26.20
N PRO A 348 -12.96 24.56 27.08
CA PRO A 348 -12.68 24.12 28.45
C PRO A 348 -13.92 23.86 29.30
N VAL A 349 -15.07 24.40 28.91
CA VAL A 349 -16.31 24.37 29.70
C VAL A 349 -17.19 23.21 29.25
N ASN A 350 -17.45 23.09 27.95
CA ASN A 350 -18.43 22.15 27.40
C ASN A 350 -17.81 20.97 26.63
N GLY A 351 -16.49 20.96 26.42
CA GLY A 351 -15.81 19.93 25.66
C GLY A 351 -16.07 18.51 26.17
N LEU A 352 -16.34 17.60 25.22
CA LEU A 352 -16.55 16.18 25.51
C LEU A 352 -15.23 15.48 25.81
N VAL A 353 -15.25 14.61 26.82
CA VAL A 353 -14.12 13.75 27.18
C VAL A 353 -14.58 12.29 27.18
N GLU A 354 -14.06 11.49 26.25
CA GLU A 354 -14.44 10.09 26.06
C GLU A 354 -13.24 9.29 25.53
N ARG A 355 -13.23 7.97 25.77
CA ARG A 355 -12.34 7.04 25.06
C ARG A 355 -13.17 6.19 24.10
N VAL A 356 -12.80 6.21 22.83
CA VAL A 356 -13.44 5.46 21.74
C VAL A 356 -12.49 4.36 21.28
N SER A 357 -13.00 3.17 20.98
CA SER A 357 -12.20 2.12 20.32
C SER A 357 -12.62 2.02 18.87
N LEU A 358 -11.64 2.07 17.96
CA LEU A 358 -11.85 1.81 16.54
C LEU A 358 -12.12 0.33 16.29
N SER A 359 -12.60 -0.02 15.10
CA SER A 359 -12.97 -1.39 14.74
C SER A 359 -11.81 -2.40 14.76
N ASN A 360 -10.56 -1.95 14.64
CA ASN A 360 -9.35 -2.76 14.81
C ASN A 360 -8.85 -2.84 16.28
N GLY A 361 -9.54 -2.19 17.23
CA GLY A 361 -9.18 -2.17 18.64
C GLY A 361 -8.34 -0.97 19.09
N THR A 362 -7.84 -0.12 18.18
CA THR A 362 -7.06 1.08 18.52
C THR A 362 -7.88 2.02 19.41
N PRO A 363 -7.41 2.38 20.62
CA PRO A 363 -8.10 3.32 21.48
C PRO A 363 -7.77 4.77 21.11
N ILE A 364 -8.80 5.57 20.83
CA ILE A 364 -8.70 7.01 20.56
C ILE A 364 -9.25 7.76 21.78
N SER A 365 -8.47 8.72 22.29
CA SER A 365 -8.90 9.56 23.41
C SER A 365 -9.45 10.88 22.87
N ILE A 366 -10.72 11.15 23.10
CA ILE A 366 -11.35 12.43 22.80
C ILE A 366 -11.28 13.31 24.05
N ASN A 367 -10.72 14.51 23.94
CA ASN A 367 -10.70 15.50 25.02
C ASN A 367 -10.89 16.92 24.47
N GLY A 368 -12.12 17.24 24.07
CA GLY A 368 -12.53 18.56 23.56
C GLY A 368 -12.29 19.72 24.53
N ARG A 369 -12.04 19.43 25.82
CA ARG A 369 -11.75 20.47 26.83
C ARG A 369 -10.38 21.08 26.70
N ASN A 370 -9.43 20.28 26.22
CA ASN A 370 -8.02 20.66 26.15
C ASN A 370 -7.50 20.66 24.71
N GLN A 371 -8.20 20.01 23.78
CA GLN A 371 -7.78 19.89 22.39
C GLN A 371 -8.96 20.17 21.44
N ALA A 372 -8.74 21.06 20.48
CA ALA A 372 -9.68 21.31 19.38
C ALA A 372 -10.12 20.00 18.72
N THR A 373 -11.42 19.70 18.67
CA THR A 373 -11.92 18.35 18.31
C THR A 373 -13.04 18.39 17.28
N LEU A 374 -12.94 17.54 16.26
CA LEU A 374 -14.06 17.11 15.42
C LEU A 374 -14.40 15.65 15.71
N ASP A 375 -15.62 15.37 16.16
CA ASP A 375 -16.11 14.00 16.43
C ASP A 375 -17.43 13.77 15.71
N ILE A 376 -17.41 12.96 14.66
CA ILE A 376 -18.59 12.63 13.87
C ILE A 376 -18.81 11.12 13.88
N ARG A 377 -19.95 10.71 14.43
CA ARG A 377 -20.39 9.32 14.53
C ARG A 377 -21.71 9.14 13.80
N ALA A 378 -21.73 8.27 12.79
CA ALA A 378 -22.91 8.03 11.94
C ALA A 378 -23.36 6.56 11.96
N GLY A 379 -24.60 6.30 11.58
CA GLY A 379 -25.13 4.93 11.51
C GLY A 379 -25.16 4.19 12.85
N MET A 380 -25.25 4.91 13.96
CA MET A 380 -25.26 4.36 15.31
C MET A 380 -26.57 3.61 15.61
N LYS A 381 -26.55 2.66 16.53
CA LYS A 381 -27.79 2.12 17.11
C LYS A 381 -28.58 3.27 17.77
N PRO A 382 -29.91 3.32 17.64
CA PRO A 382 -30.71 4.36 18.29
C PRO A 382 -30.45 4.49 19.80
N SER A 383 -30.21 3.38 20.50
CA SER A 383 -29.86 3.37 21.92
C SER A 383 -28.50 4.02 22.23
N ALA A 384 -27.58 4.08 21.27
CA ALA A 384 -26.23 4.63 21.42
C ALA A 384 -26.17 6.15 21.16
N VAL A 385 -27.13 6.72 20.42
CA VAL A 385 -27.21 8.17 20.18
C VAL A 385 -27.53 8.94 21.46
N GLY A 386 -28.09 8.28 22.47
CA GLY A 386 -28.42 8.89 23.76
C GLY A 386 -29.80 9.55 23.79
N SER A 387 -30.34 9.69 25.00
CA SER A 387 -31.61 10.36 25.28
C SER A 387 -31.44 11.88 25.37
N PRO A 388 -32.50 12.68 25.18
CA PRO A 388 -32.40 14.12 25.37
C PRO A 388 -32.02 14.41 26.83
N PRO A 389 -31.06 15.33 27.10
CA PRO A 389 -30.55 15.62 28.45
C PRO A 389 -31.60 16.17 29.45
N VAL A 390 -32.85 16.39 29.05
CA VAL A 390 -33.90 16.91 29.92
C VAL A 390 -34.76 15.77 30.49
N THR A 391 -34.41 15.29 31.69
CA THR A 391 -35.23 14.37 32.51
C THR A 391 -35.83 15.03 33.77
N GLY A 392 -35.96 16.35 33.82
CA GLY A 392 -36.52 16.98 35.02
C GLY A 392 -36.63 18.50 34.99
N GLY A 393 -37.78 18.99 34.51
CA GLY A 393 -38.34 20.25 35.02
C GLY A 393 -39.30 19.92 36.18
N SER A 394 -39.45 20.84 37.13
CA SER A 394 -40.26 20.69 38.35
C SER A 394 -41.75 20.35 38.15
N ASP A 395 -42.25 20.39 36.91
CA ASP A 395 -43.67 20.23 36.55
C ASP A 395 -44.00 18.91 35.86
N GLY A 396 -43.10 17.91 35.94
CA GLY A 396 -43.35 16.59 35.37
C GLY A 396 -42.72 16.40 33.99
N ASN A 397 -42.67 15.13 33.63
CA ASN A 397 -41.62 14.53 32.86
C ASN A 397 -42.10 14.46 31.39
N PHE A 398 -41.88 15.55 30.62
CA PHE A 398 -42.42 15.74 29.26
C PHE A 398 -41.99 14.65 28.25
N PHE A 399 -40.86 13.99 28.52
CA PHE A 399 -40.34 12.87 27.73
C PHE A 399 -40.35 11.53 28.49
N ASP A 400 -41.12 11.42 29.57
CA ASP A 400 -41.26 10.18 30.34
C ASP A 400 -42.25 9.21 29.70
N SER A 401 -41.70 8.04 29.43
CA SER A 401 -42.35 6.83 28.96
C SER A 401 -43.60 6.41 29.74
N SER A 402 -43.74 6.82 31.00
CA SER A 402 -44.83 6.35 31.87
C SER A 402 -46.14 7.13 31.75
N SER A 403 -46.17 8.29 31.09
CA SER A 403 -47.39 9.11 30.93
C SER A 403 -47.69 9.55 29.49
N ASN A 404 -46.79 9.25 28.56
CA ASN A 404 -47.04 9.41 27.14
C ASN A 404 -47.47 8.04 26.58
N PRO A 405 -48.61 7.90 25.87
CA PRO A 405 -48.94 6.69 25.10
C PRO A 405 -47.94 6.38 23.96
N LEU A 406 -46.81 7.09 23.93
CA LEU A 406 -45.74 7.04 22.96
C LEU A 406 -44.42 6.67 23.67
N ASP A 407 -44.45 5.59 24.43
CA ASP A 407 -43.26 4.77 24.76
C ASP A 407 -43.25 3.54 23.82
N PRO A 408 -42.08 3.06 23.36
CA PRO A 408 -41.69 3.14 21.98
C PRO A 408 -41.78 1.73 21.41
N ALA A 409 -43.01 1.26 21.18
CA ALA A 409 -43.21 0.26 20.15
C ALA A 409 -43.15 0.97 18.78
N ASP A 410 -41.94 1.12 18.25
CA ASP A 410 -41.64 0.84 16.84
C ASP A 410 -42.43 1.52 15.69
N THR A 411 -43.12 2.66 15.88
CA THR A 411 -44.01 3.21 14.81
C THR A 411 -43.72 4.62 14.27
N ILE A 412 -42.61 5.26 14.63
CA ILE A 412 -41.99 6.22 13.68
C ILE A 412 -40.80 5.50 13.09
N ALA A 413 -40.95 5.03 11.86
CA ALA A 413 -39.91 4.33 11.12
C ALA A 413 -38.63 5.17 11.17
N ASN A 414 -37.57 4.57 11.72
CA ASN A 414 -36.24 5.15 11.69
C ASN A 414 -35.93 5.59 10.24
N SER A 415 -35.76 6.89 10.01
CA SER A 415 -35.51 7.43 8.67
C SER A 415 -34.10 7.11 8.16
N ALA A 416 -33.25 6.58 9.03
CA ALA A 416 -31.91 6.11 8.68
C ALA A 416 -32.00 4.92 7.72
N THR A 417 -31.58 5.15 6.48
CA THR A 417 -31.44 4.11 5.44
C THR A 417 -29.97 3.80 5.14
N ARG A 418 -29.07 4.68 5.58
CA ARG A 418 -27.63 4.66 5.29
C ARG A 418 -26.85 5.20 6.48
N ALA A 419 -25.58 4.82 6.56
CA ALA A 419 -24.61 5.23 7.56
C ALA A 419 -23.44 6.01 6.94
N ASP A 420 -23.66 6.67 5.81
CA ASP A 420 -22.58 7.40 5.12
C ASP A 420 -22.13 8.62 5.92
N ILE A 421 -20.84 8.93 5.84
CA ILE A 421 -20.28 10.23 6.23
C ILE A 421 -19.72 10.86 4.96
N LYS A 422 -20.24 12.02 4.59
CA LYS A 422 -19.75 12.79 3.43
C LYS A 422 -19.41 14.20 3.88
N ILE A 423 -18.13 14.52 3.90
CA ILE A 423 -17.62 15.81 4.36
C ILE A 423 -16.76 16.43 3.27
N GLY A 424 -16.82 17.76 3.13
CA GLY A 424 -15.85 18.55 2.37
C GLY A 424 -14.49 18.56 3.07
N ASP A 425 -13.88 19.73 3.18
CA ASP A 425 -12.61 19.86 3.91
C ASP A 425 -12.80 19.94 5.41
N ILE A 426 -11.80 19.44 6.11
CA ILE A 426 -11.67 19.60 7.54
C ILE A 426 -10.36 20.34 7.78
N VAL A 427 -10.44 21.47 8.48
CA VAL A 427 -9.28 22.18 8.98
C VAL A 427 -9.43 22.26 10.50
N VAL A 428 -8.48 21.70 11.22
CA VAL A 428 -8.41 21.79 12.68
C VAL A 428 -7.10 22.48 13.04
N PHE A 429 -7.21 23.76 13.40
CA PHE A 429 -6.06 24.60 13.66
C PHE A 429 -6.26 25.35 14.97
N ASP A 430 -5.53 24.98 16.01
CA ASP A 430 -5.56 25.65 17.31
C ASP A 430 -4.41 26.65 17.42
N SER A 431 -4.73 27.92 17.17
CA SER A 431 -3.76 29.01 17.30
C SER A 431 -3.41 29.38 18.75
N THR A 432 -4.17 28.89 19.72
CA THR A 432 -4.04 29.28 21.13
C THR A 432 -3.02 28.43 21.87
N THR A 433 -3.04 27.12 21.63
CA THR A 433 -2.09 26.17 22.23
C THR A 433 -0.88 25.93 21.33
N GLY A 434 -1.05 26.03 20.01
CA GLY A 434 -0.06 25.57 19.03
C GLY A 434 -0.05 24.05 18.85
N GLU A 435 -0.90 23.30 19.56
CA GLU A 435 -1.02 21.85 19.44
C GLU A 435 -1.98 21.48 18.29
N GLY A 436 -1.68 20.41 17.57
CA GLY A 436 -2.56 19.88 16.55
C GLY A 436 -3.87 19.35 17.15
N GLY A 437 -5.00 19.59 16.49
CA GLY A 437 -6.29 19.12 17.00
C GLY A 437 -6.63 17.68 16.60
N ARG A 438 -7.83 17.22 16.94
CA ARG A 438 -8.24 15.82 16.81
C ARG A 438 -9.40 15.66 15.85
N VAL A 439 -9.31 14.69 14.95
CA VAL A 439 -10.39 14.32 14.03
C VAL A 439 -10.77 12.86 14.21
N LEU A 440 -12.03 12.60 14.58
CA LEU A 440 -12.63 11.27 14.60
C LEU A 440 -13.84 11.23 13.67
N LEU A 441 -13.74 10.43 12.61
CA LEU A 441 -14.85 10.13 11.71
C LEU A 441 -15.13 8.63 11.75
N THR A 442 -16.26 8.23 12.32
CA THR A 442 -16.58 6.79 12.41
C THR A 442 -18.04 6.52 12.08
N ASN A 443 -18.27 5.50 11.27
CA ASN A 443 -19.58 4.86 11.18
C ASN A 443 -19.52 3.43 11.71
N GLN A 444 -18.54 3.10 12.55
CA GLN A 444 -18.35 1.79 13.17
C GLN A 444 -18.53 1.81 14.69
N TYR A 445 -18.65 2.99 15.30
CA TYR A 445 -18.94 3.10 16.73
C TYR A 445 -20.38 2.69 17.06
N GLN A 446 -20.52 1.61 17.83
CA GLN A 446 -21.80 1.01 18.23
C GLN A 446 -22.81 0.93 17.05
N PRO A 447 -22.43 0.22 15.98
CA PRO A 447 -23.04 0.37 14.68
C PRO A 447 -24.43 -0.28 14.64
N ASN A 448 -25.40 0.36 13.98
CA ASN A 448 -26.60 -0.32 13.53
C ASN A 448 -26.24 -1.20 12.33
N SER A 449 -26.11 -2.51 12.54
CA SER A 449 -25.67 -3.48 11.53
C SER A 449 -26.62 -3.63 10.34
N SER A 450 -27.85 -3.09 10.40
CA SER A 450 -28.78 -3.10 9.27
C SER A 450 -28.46 -2.03 8.22
N LEU A 451 -27.54 -1.09 8.50
CA LEU A 451 -27.21 0.02 7.62
C LEU A 451 -25.84 -0.20 6.99
N SER A 452 -25.74 0.06 5.69
CA SER A 452 -24.45 0.20 5.01
C SER A 452 -24.06 1.68 4.93
N GLY A 453 -22.76 1.94 4.86
CA GLY A 453 -22.25 3.30 4.78
C GLY A 453 -20.78 3.32 4.38
N ARG A 454 -20.40 4.31 3.58
CA ARG A 454 -19.01 4.63 3.26
C ARG A 454 -18.64 5.98 3.85
N ILE A 455 -17.34 6.26 3.94
CA ILE A 455 -16.83 7.57 4.32
C ILE A 455 -16.18 8.21 3.10
N THR A 456 -16.52 9.46 2.83
CA THR A 456 -15.90 10.29 1.78
C THR A 456 -15.55 11.64 2.36
N VAL A 457 -14.27 12.00 2.24
CA VAL A 457 -13.74 13.27 2.77
C VAL A 457 -13.09 14.05 1.64
N GLY A 458 -13.11 15.38 1.74
CA GLY A 458 -12.28 16.28 0.94
C GLY A 458 -10.81 16.11 1.30
N GLY A 459 -10.23 17.08 2.00
CA GLY A 459 -8.94 16.97 2.67
C GLY A 459 -9.09 17.19 4.18
N ILE A 460 -8.05 16.82 4.93
CA ILE A 460 -7.95 17.05 6.38
C ILE A 460 -6.61 17.74 6.63
N ASP A 461 -6.64 18.89 7.31
CA ASP A 461 -5.43 19.58 7.75
C ASP A 461 -5.50 19.81 9.25
N THR A 462 -4.67 19.10 9.98
CA THR A 462 -4.49 19.20 11.44
C THR A 462 -3.10 19.72 11.80
N SER A 463 -2.36 20.29 10.83
CA SER A 463 -0.98 20.71 11.00
C SER A 463 -0.88 21.95 11.91
N ASN A 464 0.14 22.00 12.77
CA ASN A 464 0.33 23.11 13.71
C ASN A 464 1.82 23.31 14.08
N ASP A 465 2.13 24.31 14.91
CA ASP A 465 3.52 24.68 15.23
C ASP A 465 4.17 23.73 16.28
N LEU A 466 3.45 23.32 17.32
CA LEU A 466 4.00 22.52 18.44
C LEU A 466 3.68 21.03 18.38
N SER A 467 2.70 20.62 17.60
CA SER A 467 2.44 19.21 17.29
C SER A 467 1.48 19.08 16.10
N GLY A 468 1.62 18.01 15.33
CA GLY A 468 0.62 17.60 14.36
C GLY A 468 -0.58 16.96 15.05
N GLY A 469 -1.77 17.11 14.47
CA GLY A 469 -3.00 16.61 15.09
C GLY A 469 -3.35 15.18 14.70
N GLU A 470 -3.97 14.42 15.61
CA GLU A 470 -4.34 13.02 15.38
C GLU A 470 -5.61 12.87 14.53
N VAL A 471 -5.53 12.03 13.49
CA VAL A 471 -6.63 11.77 12.54
C VAL A 471 -7.02 10.30 12.58
N ALA A 472 -8.28 10.00 12.93
CA ALA A 472 -8.84 8.66 12.94
C ALA A 472 -10.11 8.57 12.09
N ILE A 473 -10.09 7.70 11.09
CA ILE A 473 -11.25 7.40 10.23
C ILE A 473 -11.54 5.91 10.27
N ASP A 474 -12.77 5.53 10.61
CA ASP A 474 -13.19 4.13 10.77
C ASP A 474 -14.51 3.85 10.02
N SER A 475 -14.37 3.27 8.82
CA SER A 475 -15.44 3.05 7.85
C SER A 475 -15.91 1.58 7.82
N ARG A 476 -17.22 1.37 7.92
CA ARG A 476 -17.91 0.08 7.72
C ARG A 476 -18.03 -0.34 6.25
N GLY A 477 -17.57 0.49 5.34
CA GLY A 477 -17.54 0.24 3.90
C GLY A 477 -16.25 0.80 3.33
N SER A 478 -16.29 1.35 2.12
CA SER A 478 -15.11 2.01 1.55
C SER A 478 -14.81 3.36 2.22
N LEU A 479 -13.55 3.77 2.14
CA LEU A 479 -13.06 5.12 2.44
C LEU A 479 -12.53 5.76 1.15
N THR A 480 -12.92 6.99 0.88
CA THR A 480 -12.40 7.77 -0.24
C THR A 480 -11.90 9.13 0.24
N LEU A 481 -10.63 9.41 -0.04
CA LEU A 481 -9.98 10.70 0.21
C LEU A 481 -9.78 11.39 -1.14
N ASN A 482 -10.30 12.61 -1.30
CA ASN A 482 -10.21 13.34 -2.57
C ASN A 482 -9.07 14.38 -2.57
N ARG A 483 -8.56 14.72 -1.39
CA ARG A 483 -7.47 15.65 -1.13
C ARG A 483 -6.65 15.21 0.08
N PRO A 484 -5.49 15.84 0.32
CA PRO A 484 -4.53 15.35 1.31
C PRO A 484 -5.04 15.31 2.74
N ILE A 485 -4.41 14.44 3.53
CA ILE A 485 -4.41 14.49 4.99
C ILE A 485 -3.04 15.01 5.44
N LEU A 486 -2.99 16.14 6.11
CA LEU A 486 -1.79 16.76 6.64
C LEU A 486 -1.89 16.82 8.17
N ALA A 487 -0.93 16.18 8.85
CA ALA A 487 -0.81 16.15 10.30
C ALA A 487 0.62 16.55 10.71
N ASP A 488 1.14 17.61 10.10
CA ASP A 488 2.54 18.02 10.24
C ASP A 488 2.74 18.97 11.44
N ALA A 489 3.94 18.96 12.01
CA ALA A 489 4.43 19.94 12.98
C ALA A 489 5.49 20.84 12.34
N PHE A 490 5.26 22.16 12.31
CA PHE A 490 6.17 23.12 11.66
C PHE A 490 7.26 23.70 12.58
N GLY A 491 7.13 23.55 13.90
CA GLY A 491 8.11 23.98 14.91
C GLY A 491 8.81 22.81 15.58
N ASP A 492 9.07 22.92 16.89
CA ASP A 492 9.77 21.90 17.69
C ASP A 492 8.83 20.75 18.15
N GLY A 493 7.82 20.44 17.34
CA GLY A 493 6.76 19.48 17.65
C GLY A 493 6.88 18.15 16.93
N ASP A 494 6.18 17.13 17.42
CA ASP A 494 6.06 15.83 16.74
C ASP A 494 4.86 15.81 15.78
N GLY A 495 4.97 15.06 14.68
CA GLY A 495 3.88 14.82 13.73
C GLY A 495 2.75 14.01 14.36
N GLY A 496 1.52 14.21 13.87
CA GLY A 496 0.32 13.57 14.40
C GLY A 496 0.07 12.17 13.83
N ASP A 497 -0.43 11.24 14.65
CA ASP A 497 -0.79 9.90 14.19
C ASP A 497 -2.01 9.91 13.25
N ILE A 498 -1.98 9.06 12.22
CA ILE A 498 -3.05 8.93 11.22
C ILE A 498 -3.51 7.46 11.15
N HIS A 499 -4.77 7.20 11.46
CA HIS A 499 -5.38 5.87 11.40
C HIS A 499 -6.55 5.85 10.42
N LEU A 500 -6.40 5.11 9.32
CA LEU A 500 -7.41 4.95 8.28
C LEU A 500 -7.85 3.49 8.22
N ILE A 501 -9.10 3.23 8.59
CA ILE A 501 -9.66 1.87 8.66
C ILE A 501 -10.91 1.78 7.78
N ALA A 502 -10.99 0.73 6.96
CA ALA A 502 -12.13 0.48 6.09
C ALA A 502 -12.46 -1.02 5.96
N GLN A 503 -13.73 -1.40 6.12
CA GLN A 503 -14.18 -2.77 5.80
C GLN A 503 -14.27 -3.04 4.29
N GLY A 504 -14.16 -2.01 3.45
CA GLY A 504 -13.96 -2.15 2.01
C GLY A 504 -12.73 -1.38 1.58
N ASN A 505 -12.66 -0.97 0.32
CA ASN A 505 -11.46 -0.32 -0.21
C ASN A 505 -11.15 1.04 0.43
N ILE A 506 -9.87 1.35 0.63
CA ILE A 506 -9.37 2.71 0.82
C ILE A 506 -8.88 3.22 -0.53
N THR A 507 -9.42 4.35 -0.99
CA THR A 507 -9.02 4.97 -2.26
C THR A 507 -8.44 6.36 -2.02
N LEU A 508 -7.17 6.52 -2.40
CA LEU A 508 -6.47 7.81 -2.42
C LEU A 508 -6.64 8.40 -3.82
N ASN A 509 -7.56 9.37 -3.94
CA ASN A 509 -8.01 9.92 -5.21
C ASN A 509 -7.59 11.40 -5.34
N PRO A 510 -6.33 11.70 -5.66
CA PRO A 510 -5.90 13.08 -5.90
C PRO A 510 -6.62 13.66 -7.11
N SER A 511 -7.65 14.47 -6.88
CA SER A 511 -8.32 15.24 -7.94
C SER A 511 -7.80 16.68 -7.96
N GLY A 512 -6.90 16.99 -8.90
CA GLY A 512 -6.35 18.35 -9.11
C GLY A 512 -4.92 18.55 -8.57
N SER A 513 -4.12 19.36 -9.28
CA SER A 513 -2.66 19.58 -9.15
C SER A 513 -1.77 18.33 -9.18
N THR A 514 -0.58 18.45 -9.76
CA THR A 514 0.47 17.43 -9.67
C THR A 514 0.99 17.39 -8.25
N PHE A 515 0.66 16.34 -7.50
CA PHE A 515 1.33 16.02 -6.24
C PHE A 515 2.75 15.59 -6.57
N THR A 516 3.71 16.18 -5.89
CA THR A 516 5.13 15.86 -6.01
C THR A 516 5.61 15.35 -4.66
N LYS A 517 6.79 14.73 -4.61
CA LYS A 517 7.47 14.33 -3.37
C LYS A 517 7.58 15.47 -2.32
N ALA A 518 7.45 16.73 -2.76
CA ALA A 518 7.43 17.92 -1.89
C ALA A 518 6.05 18.24 -1.25
N ASN A 519 4.97 17.65 -1.74
CA ASN A 519 3.59 17.83 -1.25
C ASN A 519 2.89 16.46 -1.18
N PRO A 520 3.15 15.66 -0.12
CA PRO A 520 2.56 14.34 0.03
C PRO A 520 1.03 14.37 0.19
N PHE A 521 0.38 13.25 -0.13
CA PHE A 521 -1.08 13.10 -0.01
C PHE A 521 -1.50 12.67 1.40
N ILE A 522 -0.65 11.92 2.10
CA ILE A 522 -0.78 11.67 3.53
C ILE A 522 0.56 12.06 4.18
N SER A 523 0.54 13.00 5.11
CA SER A 523 1.73 13.59 5.72
C SER A 523 1.64 13.59 7.23
N SER A 524 2.70 13.11 7.89
CA SER A 524 2.92 13.28 9.32
C SER A 524 4.40 13.56 9.60
N GLN A 525 4.78 14.83 9.52
CA GLN A 525 6.16 15.29 9.66
C GLN A 525 6.36 16.07 10.95
N GLY A 526 7.55 16.02 11.55
CA GLY A 526 7.87 16.78 12.77
C GLY A 526 9.30 16.52 13.27
N LEU A 527 9.62 16.92 14.49
CA LEU A 527 10.84 16.46 15.18
C LEU A 527 10.93 14.94 15.15
N LEU A 528 9.83 14.28 15.54
CA LEU A 528 9.52 12.90 15.21
C LEU A 528 8.30 12.86 14.29
N GLY A 529 8.37 12.11 13.20
CA GLY A 529 7.19 11.84 12.37
C GLY A 529 6.18 10.97 13.14
N GLY A 530 4.89 11.16 12.89
CA GLY A 530 3.83 10.34 13.49
C GLY A 530 3.63 9.00 12.78
N THR A 531 2.92 8.08 13.43
CA THR A 531 2.61 6.77 12.89
C THR A 531 1.45 6.85 11.90
N ILE A 532 1.57 6.19 10.76
CA ILE A 532 0.52 6.16 9.73
C ILE A 532 0.05 4.71 9.54
N THR A 533 -1.21 4.44 9.83
CA THR A 533 -1.83 3.12 9.68
C THR A 533 -2.96 3.15 8.64
N LEU A 534 -2.88 2.30 7.63
CA LEU A 534 -3.96 2.06 6.68
C LEU A 534 -4.40 0.58 6.76
N ASN A 535 -5.59 0.30 7.25
CA ASN A 535 -6.15 -1.05 7.36
C ASN A 535 -7.44 -1.17 6.52
N SER A 536 -7.42 -2.08 5.56
CA SER A 536 -8.51 -2.31 4.59
C SER A 536 -8.83 -3.80 4.52
N ASN A 537 -10.10 -4.19 4.69
CA ASN A 537 -10.55 -5.56 4.36
C ASN A 537 -10.81 -5.76 2.85
N GLY A 538 -10.36 -4.82 2.02
CA GLY A 538 -10.40 -4.89 0.56
C GLY A 538 -9.12 -4.27 -0.01
N ALA A 539 -9.22 -3.53 -1.12
CA ALA A 539 -8.04 -2.93 -1.74
C ALA A 539 -7.66 -1.55 -1.19
N ILE A 540 -6.37 -1.28 -1.06
CA ILE A 540 -5.81 0.07 -0.94
C ILE A 540 -5.30 0.48 -2.31
N LEU A 541 -5.91 1.54 -2.86
CA LEU A 541 -5.66 2.01 -4.22
C LEU A 541 -5.10 3.44 -4.18
N GLY A 542 -3.86 3.60 -4.60
CA GLY A 542 -3.20 4.90 -4.70
C GLY A 542 -2.70 5.18 -6.11
N ARG A 543 -2.84 6.44 -6.55
CA ARG A 543 -2.25 6.94 -7.79
C ARG A 543 -1.66 8.32 -7.57
N ASN A 544 -0.34 8.50 -7.70
CA ASN A 544 0.34 9.77 -7.44
C ASN A 544 -0.04 10.37 -6.08
N ALA A 545 -0.03 9.54 -5.04
CA ALA A 545 -0.59 9.84 -3.72
C ALA A 545 0.39 9.45 -2.60
N ASP A 546 1.52 10.14 -2.52
CA ASP A 546 2.61 9.80 -1.59
C ASP A 546 2.14 9.78 -0.12
N ILE A 547 2.67 8.81 0.65
CA ILE A 547 2.46 8.64 2.09
C ILE A 547 3.80 8.86 2.77
N VAL A 548 3.88 9.82 3.70
CA VAL A 548 5.15 10.30 4.25
C VAL A 548 5.10 10.46 5.77
N SER A 549 6.06 9.86 6.47
CA SER A 549 6.37 10.12 7.89
C SER A 549 7.84 10.52 8.05
N PHE A 550 8.11 11.81 8.27
CA PHE A 550 9.46 12.38 8.32
C PHE A 550 9.81 12.95 9.68
N SER A 551 11.06 12.70 10.10
CA SER A 551 11.63 13.18 11.36
C SER A 551 12.82 14.10 11.12
N PHE A 552 12.89 15.21 11.86
CA PHE A 552 13.93 16.23 11.69
C PHE A 552 14.77 16.48 12.95
N THR A 553 14.53 15.76 14.04
CA THR A 553 15.20 16.02 15.33
C THR A 553 16.68 15.71 15.32
N ASP A 554 17.49 16.58 15.93
CA ASP A 554 18.93 16.38 16.19
C ASP A 554 19.22 15.60 17.48
N VAL A 555 18.20 14.99 18.11
CA VAL A 555 18.36 14.21 19.34
C VAL A 555 18.70 12.75 19.01
N PRO A 556 19.94 12.28 19.28
CA PRO A 556 20.36 10.92 18.95
C PRO A 556 19.55 9.85 19.70
N GLY A 557 19.22 8.76 19.00
CA GLY A 557 18.50 7.61 19.57
C GLY A 557 16.98 7.78 19.64
N SER A 558 16.45 8.89 19.12
CA SER A 558 15.01 9.01 18.85
C SER A 558 14.65 8.26 17.57
N ARG A 559 13.37 7.90 17.37
CA ARG A 559 12.92 7.12 16.21
C ARG A 559 11.66 7.74 15.62
N GLY A 560 11.63 7.90 14.30
CA GLY A 560 10.47 8.39 13.56
C GLY A 560 9.30 7.40 13.54
N GLY A 561 8.14 7.90 13.14
CA GLY A 561 6.90 7.13 13.07
C GLY A 561 6.92 6.04 12.00
N ASP A 562 6.28 4.92 12.33
CA ASP A 562 6.17 3.76 11.45
C ASP A 562 5.02 3.96 10.43
N ILE A 563 5.12 3.33 9.26
CA ILE A 563 4.01 3.22 8.31
C ILE A 563 3.57 1.76 8.23
N GLU A 564 2.30 1.50 8.52
CA GLU A 564 1.71 0.17 8.52
C GLU A 564 0.51 0.09 7.57
N ILE A 565 0.57 -0.83 6.62
CA ILE A 565 -0.43 -1.02 5.57
C ILE A 565 -0.91 -2.47 5.59
N GLU A 566 -2.21 -2.66 5.83
CA GLU A 566 -2.87 -3.97 5.79
C GLU A 566 -4.03 -3.93 4.77
N ALA A 567 -4.02 -4.87 3.82
CA ALA A 567 -5.03 -4.94 2.75
C ALA A 567 -5.25 -6.35 2.23
N ASP A 568 -6.30 -6.56 1.43
CA ASP A 568 -6.34 -7.70 0.51
C ASP A 568 -5.35 -7.45 -0.65
N LEU A 569 -5.47 -6.27 -1.26
CA LEU A 569 -4.67 -5.82 -2.40
C LEU A 569 -4.09 -4.43 -2.10
N PHE A 570 -2.78 -4.26 -2.23
CA PHE A 570 -2.14 -2.94 -2.24
C PHE A 570 -1.66 -2.60 -3.63
N LYS A 571 -2.20 -1.52 -4.21
CA LYS A 571 -1.85 -1.08 -5.57
C LYS A 571 -1.35 0.36 -5.58
N SER A 572 -0.07 0.50 -5.88
CA SER A 572 0.61 1.78 -6.09
C SER A 572 0.79 2.09 -7.57
N ARG A 573 0.37 3.27 -8.00
CA ARG A 573 0.59 3.80 -9.35
C ARG A 573 1.21 5.19 -9.30
N GLY A 574 2.53 5.27 -9.43
CA GLY A 574 3.28 6.52 -9.29
C GLY A 574 3.23 7.06 -7.85
N MET A 575 3.09 6.19 -6.84
CA MET A 575 2.94 6.58 -5.44
C MET A 575 4.11 6.04 -4.61
N SER A 576 4.61 6.89 -3.71
CA SER A 576 5.67 6.55 -2.78
C SER A 576 5.14 6.33 -1.36
N VAL A 577 5.74 5.39 -0.62
CA VAL A 577 5.54 5.18 0.82
C VAL A 577 6.88 5.41 1.49
N ILE A 578 7.01 6.47 2.30
CA ILE A 578 8.31 6.98 2.73
C ILE A 578 8.38 7.21 4.24
N THR A 579 9.39 6.62 4.87
CA THR A 579 9.88 7.06 6.18
C THR A 579 11.25 7.70 6.04
N SER A 580 11.53 8.75 6.80
CA SER A 580 12.84 9.41 6.73
C SER A 580 13.27 10.09 8.01
N THR A 581 14.58 10.30 8.11
CA THR A 581 15.23 11.18 9.06
C THR A 581 16.15 12.16 8.34
N SER A 582 16.09 13.45 8.70
CA SER A 582 17.07 14.46 8.28
C SER A 582 17.87 15.08 9.44
N GLY A 583 17.71 14.52 10.65
CA GLY A 583 18.43 14.93 11.85
C GLY A 583 19.24 13.78 12.41
N SER A 584 19.30 13.65 13.74
CA SER A 584 19.98 12.55 14.44
C SER A 584 19.08 11.37 14.86
N ALA A 585 17.81 11.34 14.44
CA ALA A 585 16.89 10.24 14.72
C ALA A 585 17.06 9.07 13.75
N ASP A 586 16.64 7.88 14.17
CA ASP A 586 16.44 6.74 13.27
C ASP A 586 15.13 6.92 12.48
N ALA A 587 15.10 6.51 11.22
CA ALA A 587 13.87 6.49 10.42
C ALA A 587 12.90 5.39 10.92
N GLY A 588 11.59 5.62 10.76
CA GLY A 588 10.57 4.62 11.07
C GLY A 588 10.58 3.42 10.10
N ASN A 589 10.01 2.30 10.50
CA ASN A 589 9.85 1.11 9.66
C ASN A 589 8.63 1.24 8.74
N ILE A 590 8.67 0.51 7.63
CA ILE A 590 7.51 0.35 6.74
C ILE A 590 7.11 -1.12 6.74
N THR A 591 5.84 -1.40 7.05
CA THR A 591 5.27 -2.76 6.98
C THR A 591 4.08 -2.76 6.05
N ILE A 592 4.11 -3.61 5.01
CA ILE A 592 3.00 -3.80 4.08
C ILE A 592 2.63 -5.28 4.04
N ASN A 593 1.43 -5.57 4.55
CA ASN A 593 0.85 -6.91 4.55
C ASN A 593 -0.39 -6.90 3.63
N ALA A 594 -0.28 -7.52 2.47
CA ALA A 594 -1.41 -7.82 1.61
C ALA A 594 -1.76 -9.31 1.71
N THR A 595 -3.03 -9.71 1.75
CA THR A 595 -3.36 -11.15 1.75
C THR A 595 -3.38 -11.77 0.35
N ASP A 596 -3.59 -10.95 -0.70
CA ASP A 596 -3.55 -11.35 -2.11
C ASP A 596 -2.29 -10.75 -2.74
N SER A 597 -2.30 -9.47 -3.14
CA SER A 597 -1.21 -8.94 -3.96
C SER A 597 -0.74 -7.54 -3.62
N ILE A 598 0.53 -7.29 -3.91
CA ILE A 598 1.19 -5.99 -3.88
C ILE A 598 1.64 -5.69 -5.30
N SER A 599 1.18 -4.57 -5.86
CA SER A 599 1.54 -4.14 -7.21
C SER A 599 2.05 -2.71 -7.21
N LEU A 600 3.33 -2.53 -7.57
CA LEU A 600 3.97 -1.23 -7.76
C LEU A 600 4.16 -0.99 -9.25
N GLN A 601 3.59 0.09 -9.76
CA GLN A 601 3.66 0.45 -11.18
C GLN A 601 4.01 1.91 -11.34
N THR A 602 4.93 2.25 -12.23
CA THR A 602 5.21 3.65 -12.54
C THR A 602 4.03 4.31 -13.27
N THR A 603 4.02 5.64 -13.27
CA THR A 603 3.21 6.44 -14.22
C THR A 603 4.14 7.27 -15.10
N GLN A 604 3.57 7.94 -16.10
CA GLN A 604 4.33 8.88 -16.92
C GLN A 604 5.00 9.98 -16.07
N ASP A 605 4.41 10.32 -14.93
CA ASP A 605 4.81 11.47 -14.13
C ASP A 605 5.63 11.09 -12.87
N ALA A 606 5.52 9.86 -12.37
CA ALA A 606 6.13 9.46 -11.09
C ALA A 606 6.49 7.97 -11.01
N GLY A 607 7.53 7.65 -10.23
CA GLY A 607 7.89 6.30 -9.80
C GLY A 607 6.97 5.76 -8.70
N SER A 608 7.04 4.46 -8.41
CA SER A 608 6.29 3.82 -7.29
C SER A 608 7.26 3.21 -6.29
N GLU A 609 7.54 3.90 -5.20
CA GLU A 609 8.64 3.54 -4.32
C GLU A 609 8.15 3.20 -2.90
N ILE A 610 8.80 2.25 -2.24
CA ILE A 610 8.68 2.03 -0.79
C ILE A 610 10.07 2.30 -0.23
N VAL A 611 10.23 3.38 0.52
CA VAL A 611 11.55 3.92 0.85
C VAL A 611 11.69 4.25 2.32
N SER A 612 12.73 3.74 2.96
CA SER A 612 13.21 4.29 4.23
C SER A 612 14.57 4.93 4.02
N PHE A 613 14.73 6.22 4.31
CA PHE A 613 16.01 6.88 4.04
C PHE A 613 16.53 7.84 5.12
N VAL A 614 17.86 7.84 5.30
CA VAL A 614 18.62 8.81 6.08
C VAL A 614 19.13 9.88 5.12
N ALA A 615 18.66 11.12 5.27
CA ALA A 615 18.96 12.22 4.35
C ALA A 615 20.46 12.59 4.36
N PRO A 616 20.95 13.35 3.35
CA PRO A 616 22.30 13.88 3.35
C PRO A 616 22.58 14.70 4.62
N ASP A 617 23.78 14.57 5.17
CA ASP A 617 24.24 15.21 6.41
C ASP A 617 23.49 14.84 7.72
N ALA A 618 22.49 13.94 7.66
CA ALA A 618 21.79 13.41 8.82
C ALA A 618 22.61 12.33 9.56
N MET A 619 22.26 12.04 10.81
CA MET A 619 22.93 11.02 11.67
C MET A 619 21.92 10.02 12.26
N GLY A 620 21.60 8.93 11.57
CA GLY A 620 20.64 7.95 12.08
C GLY A 620 20.64 6.66 11.29
N ARG A 621 19.92 5.65 11.76
CA ARG A 621 19.73 4.39 11.03
C ARG A 621 18.50 4.47 10.14
N GLY A 622 18.59 3.84 8.96
CA GLY A 622 17.40 3.59 8.13
C GLY A 622 16.45 2.61 8.81
N GLY A 623 15.15 2.78 8.60
CA GLY A 623 14.14 1.85 9.10
C GLY A 623 14.04 0.60 8.23
N ASP A 624 13.60 -0.50 8.82
CA ASP A 624 13.38 -1.75 8.10
C ASP A 624 12.11 -1.68 7.23
N ILE A 625 12.14 -2.34 6.06
CA ILE A 625 10.97 -2.53 5.20
C ILE A 625 10.57 -4.01 5.22
N ASN A 626 9.33 -4.29 5.61
CA ASN A 626 8.78 -5.63 5.71
C ASN A 626 7.57 -5.79 4.77
N ILE A 627 7.66 -6.70 3.81
CA ILE A 627 6.66 -6.94 2.77
C ILE A 627 6.15 -8.37 2.89
N ARG A 628 4.83 -8.53 2.99
CA ARG A 628 4.16 -9.83 2.97
C ARG A 628 2.99 -9.84 1.98
N SER A 629 2.96 -10.79 1.06
CA SER A 629 1.84 -11.00 0.13
C SER A 629 1.69 -12.44 -0.35
N ASP A 630 0.67 -12.76 -1.15
CA ASP A 630 0.69 -13.97 -1.98
C ASP A 630 1.48 -13.68 -3.27
N SER A 631 1.23 -12.53 -3.91
CA SER A 631 2.01 -12.07 -5.07
C SER A 631 2.58 -10.67 -4.88
N LEU A 632 3.85 -10.47 -5.21
CA LEU A 632 4.54 -9.17 -5.26
C LEU A 632 4.99 -8.89 -6.70
N SER A 633 4.51 -7.80 -7.29
CA SER A 633 4.89 -7.37 -8.64
C SER A 633 5.35 -5.92 -8.68
N LEU A 634 6.57 -5.72 -9.15
CA LEU A 634 7.14 -4.42 -9.49
C LEU A 634 7.31 -4.36 -11.01
N ASN A 635 6.81 -3.30 -11.64
CA ASN A 635 6.86 -3.16 -13.09
C ASN A 635 6.94 -1.70 -13.52
N ASP A 636 8.06 -1.34 -14.15
CA ASP A 636 8.23 0.00 -14.71
C ASP A 636 7.65 0.06 -16.11
N THR A 637 6.41 0.52 -16.16
CA THR A 637 5.70 0.70 -17.43
C THR A 637 6.23 1.87 -18.28
N PHE A 638 7.09 2.71 -17.70
CA PHE A 638 7.73 3.85 -18.36
C PHE A 638 9.24 3.85 -18.07
N LEU A 639 10.02 3.27 -19.00
CA LEU A 639 11.48 3.19 -18.92
C LEU A 639 12.11 4.58 -19.12
N ASN A 640 12.34 5.31 -18.03
CA ASN A 640 13.27 6.44 -17.98
C ASN A 640 14.05 6.37 -16.67
N THR A 641 15.30 6.84 -16.67
CA THR A 641 16.25 6.68 -15.56
C THR A 641 15.84 7.36 -14.25
N GLU A 642 14.79 8.19 -14.26
CA GLU A 642 14.35 8.95 -13.07
C GLU A 642 13.11 8.35 -12.39
N LYS A 643 12.39 7.42 -13.02
CA LYS A 643 11.09 6.94 -12.53
C LYS A 643 11.02 5.43 -12.54
N THR A 644 11.23 4.83 -11.37
CA THR A 644 11.31 3.38 -11.19
C THR A 644 10.35 2.92 -10.09
N SER A 645 10.08 1.62 -10.05
CA SER A 645 9.31 0.96 -9.00
C SER A 645 10.29 0.24 -8.10
N ASN A 646 10.48 0.73 -6.88
CA ASN A 646 11.51 0.20 -6.00
C ASN A 646 11.03 -0.06 -4.58
N ILE A 647 11.70 -1.00 -3.91
CA ILE A 647 11.66 -1.18 -2.45
C ILE A 647 13.08 -0.94 -1.93
N VAL A 648 13.32 0.15 -1.22
CA VAL A 648 14.68 0.61 -0.91
C VAL A 648 14.84 1.09 0.52
N THR A 649 15.85 0.59 1.22
CA THR A 649 16.43 1.27 2.38
C THR A 649 17.71 1.99 1.95
N LEU A 650 17.90 3.23 2.40
CA LEU A 650 18.98 4.09 1.90
C LEU A 650 19.61 4.94 3.01
N THR A 651 20.94 5.00 3.09
CA THR A 651 21.63 6.02 3.89
C THR A 651 22.45 6.95 3.00
N GLN A 652 22.16 8.25 3.04
CA GLN A 652 22.94 9.31 2.38
C GLN A 652 23.74 10.19 3.38
N GLY A 653 23.49 10.04 4.68
CA GLY A 653 24.24 10.67 5.77
C GLY A 653 25.10 9.65 6.54
N ILE A 654 25.08 9.74 7.87
CA ILE A 654 25.83 8.87 8.79
C ILE A 654 24.86 7.88 9.46
N GLY A 655 25.10 6.58 9.31
CA GLY A 655 24.42 5.49 9.98
C GLY A 655 24.06 4.33 9.04
N ASN A 656 23.72 3.18 9.63
CA ASN A 656 23.46 1.97 8.84
C ASN A 656 22.12 2.05 8.11
N ALA A 657 22.04 1.48 6.90
CA ALA A 657 20.76 1.31 6.21
C ALA A 657 19.91 0.23 6.91
N GLY A 658 18.59 0.35 6.80
CA GLY A 658 17.65 -0.66 7.30
C GLY A 658 17.65 -1.92 6.44
N ASN A 659 17.03 -3.00 6.91
CA ASN A 659 16.90 -4.25 6.14
C ASN A 659 15.63 -4.24 5.27
N VAL A 660 15.65 -4.99 4.18
CA VAL A 660 14.47 -5.28 3.35
C VAL A 660 14.13 -6.77 3.49
N ASN A 661 12.94 -7.07 3.99
CA ASN A 661 12.43 -8.43 4.17
C ASN A 661 11.17 -8.63 3.31
N ILE A 662 11.23 -9.56 2.36
CA ILE A 662 10.13 -9.88 1.44
C ILE A 662 9.72 -11.34 1.66
N THR A 663 8.44 -11.56 1.91
CA THR A 663 7.82 -12.90 1.97
C THR A 663 6.59 -12.94 1.07
N ALA A 664 6.64 -13.67 -0.03
CA ALA A 664 5.51 -13.88 -0.93
C ALA A 664 5.41 -15.33 -1.40
N SER A 665 4.39 -15.72 -2.16
CA SER A 665 4.39 -16.98 -2.93
C SER A 665 5.05 -16.74 -4.29
N ASP A 666 4.77 -15.60 -4.93
CA ASP A 666 5.38 -15.17 -6.19
C ASP A 666 5.98 -13.77 -6.08
N VAL A 667 7.23 -13.59 -6.53
CA VAL A 667 7.90 -12.29 -6.66
C VAL A 667 8.33 -12.06 -8.11
N SER A 668 7.86 -10.99 -8.73
CA SER A 668 8.16 -10.62 -10.12
C SER A 668 8.63 -9.17 -10.22
N LEU A 669 9.88 -8.99 -10.67
CA LEU A 669 10.48 -7.69 -10.99
C LEU A 669 10.75 -7.64 -12.49
N VAL A 670 10.21 -6.62 -13.16
CA VAL A 670 10.35 -6.46 -14.61
C VAL A 670 10.59 -5.00 -15.01
N ASN A 671 11.25 -4.83 -16.15
CA ASN A 671 11.49 -3.54 -16.82
C ASN A 671 12.33 -2.56 -16.00
N GLY A 672 13.40 -2.98 -15.32
CA GLY A 672 14.27 -2.04 -14.60
C GLY A 672 13.83 -1.70 -13.17
N SER A 673 12.74 -2.32 -12.69
CA SER A 673 12.35 -2.22 -11.28
C SER A 673 13.33 -2.93 -10.34
N GLY A 674 13.44 -2.51 -9.07
CA GLY A 674 14.39 -3.11 -8.14
C GLY A 674 13.96 -3.27 -6.68
N ALA A 675 14.70 -4.09 -5.94
CA ALA A 675 14.66 -4.09 -4.48
C ALA A 675 16.09 -3.95 -3.94
N ALA A 676 16.31 -3.01 -3.02
CA ALA A 676 17.65 -2.66 -2.61
C ALA A 676 17.81 -2.24 -1.15
N SER A 677 19.02 -2.36 -0.62
CA SER A 677 19.44 -1.79 0.66
C SER A 677 20.82 -1.19 0.50
N LEU A 678 20.92 0.14 0.55
CA LEU A 678 22.06 0.88 0.00
C LEU A 678 22.60 1.94 0.96
N VAL A 679 23.90 2.22 0.84
CA VAL A 679 24.53 3.43 1.40
C VAL A 679 25.11 4.22 0.23
N VAL A 680 24.70 5.48 0.05
CA VAL A 680 25.01 6.27 -1.16
C VAL A 680 25.61 7.62 -0.83
N THR A 681 26.83 7.87 -1.30
CA THR A 681 27.45 9.21 -1.27
C THR A 681 27.00 10.04 -2.47
N LEU A 682 26.45 11.23 -2.24
CA LEU A 682 26.09 12.15 -3.33
C LEU A 682 27.27 13.09 -3.67
N PRO A 683 27.46 13.46 -4.94
CA PRO A 683 28.38 14.53 -5.32
C PRO A 683 28.08 15.81 -4.53
N ASP A 684 29.10 16.47 -3.99
CA ASP A 684 29.02 17.69 -3.18
C ASP A 684 28.46 17.56 -1.75
N SER A 685 28.23 16.34 -1.24
CA SER A 685 27.86 16.06 0.17
C SER A 685 29.03 15.51 0.99
N ASN A 686 28.94 15.52 2.33
CA ASN A 686 29.87 14.73 3.15
C ASN A 686 29.73 13.24 2.78
N PRO A 687 30.83 12.46 2.74
CA PRO A 687 30.74 11.04 2.41
C PRO A 687 29.76 10.34 3.34
N ALA A 688 28.82 9.58 2.76
CA ALA A 688 27.90 8.78 3.55
C ALA A 688 28.71 7.70 4.30
N THR A 689 28.47 7.52 5.58
CA THR A 689 29.22 6.56 6.41
C THR A 689 28.25 5.62 7.14
N GLY A 690 28.34 4.32 6.89
CA GLY A 690 27.49 3.30 7.50
C GLY A 690 27.49 2.01 6.71
N ASN A 691 27.05 0.92 7.34
CA ASN A 691 26.94 -0.37 6.66
C ASN A 691 25.60 -0.50 5.93
N GLY A 692 25.60 -1.20 4.80
CA GLY A 692 24.37 -1.63 4.11
C GLY A 692 23.56 -2.59 4.98
N GLY A 693 22.23 -2.50 4.91
CA GLY A 693 21.32 -3.46 5.53
C GLY A 693 21.16 -4.71 4.66
N LYS A 694 20.57 -5.77 5.22
CA LYS A 694 20.37 -7.05 4.51
C LYS A 694 19.14 -7.03 3.60
N LEU A 695 19.18 -7.84 2.54
CA LEU A 695 18.02 -8.16 1.69
C LEU A 695 17.65 -9.64 1.85
N ASN A 696 16.50 -9.93 2.45
CA ASN A 696 15.97 -11.27 2.62
C ASN A 696 14.72 -11.47 1.77
N ILE A 697 14.73 -12.46 0.88
CA ILE A 697 13.58 -12.84 0.05
C ILE A 697 13.24 -14.31 0.33
N THR A 698 11.99 -14.57 0.69
CA THR A 698 11.42 -15.93 0.81
C THR A 698 10.19 -16.01 -0.09
N THR A 699 10.22 -16.88 -1.10
CA THR A 699 9.14 -17.01 -2.09
C THR A 699 9.04 -18.43 -2.64
N ASP A 700 7.97 -18.81 -3.33
CA ASP A 700 7.96 -20.07 -4.09
C ASP A 700 8.64 -19.83 -5.45
N SER A 701 8.31 -18.72 -6.11
CA SER A 701 8.92 -18.31 -7.39
C SER A 701 9.48 -16.89 -7.33
N LEU A 702 10.69 -16.71 -7.85
CA LEU A 702 11.33 -15.41 -8.07
C LEU A 702 11.66 -15.23 -9.55
N THR A 703 11.18 -14.15 -10.16
CA THR A 703 11.49 -13.75 -11.53
C THR A 703 12.02 -12.32 -11.56
N VAL A 704 13.22 -12.13 -12.11
CA VAL A 704 13.88 -10.82 -12.24
C VAL A 704 14.34 -10.67 -13.69
N THR A 705 13.70 -9.79 -14.47
CA THR A 705 13.94 -9.70 -15.91
C THR A 705 14.03 -8.28 -16.47
N HIS A 706 14.49 -8.15 -17.71
CA HIS A 706 14.47 -6.90 -18.48
C HIS A 706 15.14 -5.72 -17.74
N GLY A 707 16.33 -5.95 -17.17
CA GLY A 707 17.13 -4.95 -16.46
C GLY A 707 16.76 -4.72 -14.99
N SER A 708 15.83 -5.49 -14.42
CA SER A 708 15.51 -5.42 -12.99
C SER A 708 16.61 -5.96 -12.09
N GLN A 709 16.80 -5.38 -10.89
CA GLN A 709 17.93 -5.70 -10.02
C GLN A 709 17.54 -5.91 -8.55
N LEU A 710 18.22 -6.85 -7.90
CA LEU A 710 18.28 -6.98 -6.45
C LEU A 710 19.66 -6.50 -5.99
N THR A 711 19.73 -5.55 -5.05
CA THR A 711 21.01 -4.86 -4.79
C THR A 711 21.25 -4.56 -3.31
N VAL A 712 22.43 -4.86 -2.78
CA VAL A 712 22.83 -4.52 -1.39
C VAL A 712 24.16 -3.74 -1.32
N ASN A 713 24.45 -3.01 -2.40
CA ASN A 713 25.72 -2.30 -2.60
C ASN A 713 25.95 -1.13 -1.63
N THR A 714 27.23 -0.81 -1.40
CA THR A 714 27.69 0.42 -0.75
C THR A 714 28.46 1.31 -1.74
N PHE A 715 28.13 2.59 -1.75
CA PHE A 715 28.83 3.67 -2.45
C PHE A 715 29.41 4.70 -1.44
N GLY A 716 29.38 4.39 -0.14
CA GLY A 716 29.91 5.21 0.94
C GLY A 716 31.00 4.50 1.74
N GLU A 717 31.38 5.08 2.89
CA GLU A 717 32.30 4.46 3.84
C GLU A 717 31.56 3.44 4.72
N GLY A 718 31.78 2.14 4.50
CA GLY A 718 31.20 1.05 5.30
C GLY A 718 30.99 -0.21 4.45
N ASP A 719 30.71 -1.33 5.10
CA ASP A 719 30.55 -2.63 4.43
C ASP A 719 29.21 -2.71 3.68
N ALA A 720 29.16 -3.41 2.55
CA ALA A 720 27.91 -3.73 1.87
C ALA A 720 27.07 -4.71 2.70
N GLY A 721 25.76 -4.75 2.45
CA GLY A 721 24.84 -5.66 3.15
C GLY A 721 24.84 -7.06 2.54
N ASP A 722 24.35 -8.07 3.27
CA ASP A 722 24.20 -9.44 2.74
C ASP A 722 22.85 -9.62 2.03
N MET A 723 22.81 -10.51 1.04
CA MET A 723 21.59 -10.94 0.35
C MET A 723 21.31 -12.42 0.58
N LYS A 724 20.08 -12.75 0.99
CA LYS A 724 19.60 -14.13 1.12
C LYS A 724 18.30 -14.33 0.33
N ILE A 725 18.32 -15.27 -0.61
CA ILE A 725 17.15 -15.64 -1.43
C ILE A 725 16.82 -17.10 -1.19
N VAL A 726 15.60 -17.38 -0.74
CA VAL A 726 15.07 -18.73 -0.54
C VAL A 726 13.84 -18.90 -1.42
N ALA A 727 13.90 -19.76 -2.44
CA ALA A 727 12.75 -20.02 -3.31
C ALA A 727 12.72 -21.38 -3.99
N ASP A 728 11.57 -21.94 -4.34
CA ASP A 728 11.51 -23.20 -5.10
C ASP A 728 12.09 -23.05 -6.52
N SER A 729 11.85 -21.92 -7.19
CA SER A 729 12.45 -21.61 -8.48
C SER A 729 12.87 -20.14 -8.61
N ILE A 730 14.05 -19.90 -9.17
CA ILE A 730 14.60 -18.55 -9.40
C ILE A 730 15.00 -18.40 -10.87
N THR A 731 14.56 -17.31 -11.50
CA THR A 731 14.94 -16.92 -12.85
C THR A 731 15.46 -15.49 -12.88
N PHE A 732 16.73 -15.32 -13.27
CA PHE A 732 17.31 -14.05 -13.67
C PHE A 732 17.47 -14.05 -15.19
N ASP A 733 16.82 -13.13 -15.89
CA ASP A 733 16.79 -13.15 -17.36
C ASP A 733 17.00 -11.78 -18.01
N GLY A 734 17.97 -11.73 -18.91
CA GLY A 734 18.14 -10.63 -19.83
C GLY A 734 18.75 -9.37 -19.23
N PHE A 735 18.60 -8.28 -19.99
CA PHE A 735 19.13 -6.96 -19.70
C PHE A 735 18.21 -5.92 -20.33
N SER A 736 18.32 -4.65 -19.92
CA SER A 736 17.58 -3.56 -20.54
C SER A 736 18.50 -2.74 -21.45
N ASN A 737 18.23 -2.75 -22.76
CA ASN A 737 18.90 -1.86 -23.72
C ASN A 737 18.67 -0.38 -23.39
N ASP A 738 17.48 -0.06 -22.90
CA ASP A 738 17.07 1.32 -22.61
C ASP A 738 17.80 1.90 -21.39
N LEU A 739 18.16 1.03 -20.43
CA LEU A 739 18.82 1.43 -19.18
C LEU A 739 20.32 1.09 -19.15
N GLY A 740 20.81 0.25 -20.06
CA GLY A 740 22.21 -0.20 -20.07
C GLY A 740 22.58 -1.07 -18.85
N VAL A 741 21.59 -1.70 -18.20
CA VAL A 741 21.79 -2.52 -17.00
C VAL A 741 21.33 -3.96 -17.21
N VAL A 742 22.06 -4.90 -16.60
CA VAL A 742 21.74 -6.33 -16.58
C VAL A 742 20.75 -6.67 -15.48
N SER A 743 19.93 -7.69 -15.68
CA SER A 743 19.14 -8.27 -14.60
C SER A 743 19.99 -9.12 -13.67
N GLY A 744 19.68 -9.14 -12.38
CA GLY A 744 20.51 -9.92 -11.46
C GLY A 744 20.41 -9.60 -9.98
N ALA A 745 21.29 -10.25 -9.23
CA ALA A 745 21.57 -10.01 -7.82
C ALA A 745 22.99 -9.42 -7.66
N PHE A 746 23.09 -8.28 -6.98
CA PHE A 746 24.33 -7.50 -6.86
C PHE A 746 24.63 -7.16 -5.40
N SER A 747 25.84 -7.45 -4.97
CA SER A 747 26.32 -7.27 -3.59
C SER A 747 27.78 -6.80 -3.56
N GLY A 748 28.05 -5.67 -4.23
CA GLY A 748 29.39 -5.13 -4.39
C GLY A 748 29.64 -3.81 -3.66
N SER A 749 30.91 -3.53 -3.37
CA SER A 749 31.36 -2.18 -3.00
C SER A 749 31.87 -1.47 -4.26
N VAL A 750 31.28 -0.31 -4.58
CA VAL A 750 31.56 0.43 -5.81
C VAL A 750 32.54 1.58 -5.55
N LEU A 751 33.24 2.01 -6.61
CA LEU A 751 34.28 3.05 -6.68
C LEU A 751 34.10 4.19 -5.64
N GLY A 752 35.05 4.29 -4.71
CA GLY A 752 35.05 5.28 -3.63
C GLY A 752 34.68 4.74 -2.24
N GLY A 753 34.06 3.55 -2.18
CA GLY A 753 33.86 2.83 -0.92
C GLY A 753 35.16 2.24 -0.34
N THR A 754 35.21 2.04 0.98
CA THR A 754 36.37 1.43 1.67
C THR A 754 36.03 0.13 2.43
N GLY A 755 34.75 -0.25 2.49
CA GLY A 755 34.27 -1.46 3.17
C GLY A 755 34.29 -2.70 2.28
N ASP A 756 34.09 -3.85 2.91
CA ASP A 756 34.03 -5.15 2.26
C ASP A 756 32.70 -5.32 1.48
N GLY A 757 32.71 -6.10 0.40
CA GLY A 757 31.52 -6.53 -0.33
C GLY A 757 30.66 -7.49 0.51
N GLY A 758 29.37 -7.56 0.23
CA GLY A 758 28.43 -8.40 0.99
C GLY A 758 28.24 -9.76 0.36
N ASP A 759 27.83 -10.75 1.14
CA ASP A 759 27.64 -12.11 0.64
C ASP A 759 26.28 -12.30 -0.06
N ILE A 760 26.21 -13.21 -1.05
CA ILE A 760 24.98 -13.65 -1.71
C ILE A 760 24.73 -15.13 -1.40
N GLU A 761 23.66 -15.45 -0.68
CA GLU A 761 23.20 -16.80 -0.40
C GLU A 761 21.89 -17.12 -1.15
N ILE A 762 21.90 -18.13 -2.00
CA ILE A 762 20.74 -18.62 -2.74
C ILE A 762 20.44 -20.07 -2.33
N VAL A 763 19.21 -20.32 -1.87
CA VAL A 763 18.71 -21.65 -1.55
C VAL A 763 17.48 -21.91 -2.43
N THR A 764 17.56 -22.89 -3.33
CA THR A 764 16.47 -23.13 -4.28
C THR A 764 16.24 -24.57 -4.72
N GLY A 765 15.12 -24.84 -5.39
CA GLY A 765 14.93 -26.04 -6.19
C GLY A 765 15.69 -25.95 -7.50
N SER A 766 15.52 -24.86 -8.26
CA SER A 766 16.19 -24.63 -9.54
C SER A 766 16.54 -23.16 -9.76
N LEU A 767 17.74 -22.90 -10.26
CA LEU A 767 18.23 -21.56 -10.63
C LEU A 767 18.52 -21.49 -12.13
N ALA A 768 17.98 -20.47 -12.81
CA ALA A 768 18.32 -20.13 -14.18
C ALA A 768 18.82 -18.67 -14.26
N VAL A 769 20.00 -18.48 -14.83
CA VAL A 769 20.62 -17.18 -15.11
C VAL A 769 20.89 -17.13 -16.61
N THR A 770 20.03 -16.45 -17.36
CA THR A 770 19.99 -16.54 -18.82
C THR A 770 20.10 -15.17 -19.49
N ASN A 771 20.44 -15.18 -20.78
CA ASN A 771 20.45 -13.99 -21.64
C ASN A 771 21.31 -12.82 -21.13
N GLY A 772 22.43 -13.12 -20.45
CA GLY A 772 23.37 -12.11 -19.94
C GLY A 772 23.04 -11.55 -18.54
N ALA A 773 22.05 -12.11 -17.85
CA ALA A 773 21.79 -11.80 -16.44
C ALA A 773 22.93 -12.27 -15.51
N GLN A 774 23.06 -11.69 -14.31
CA GLN A 774 24.23 -11.91 -13.45
C GLN A 774 23.89 -12.12 -11.97
N ILE A 775 24.77 -12.84 -11.28
CA ILE A 775 24.88 -12.85 -9.82
C ILE A 775 26.28 -12.33 -9.50
N SER A 776 26.42 -11.21 -8.82
CA SER A 776 27.72 -10.56 -8.63
C SER A 776 27.93 -10.01 -7.22
N ALA A 777 29.04 -10.39 -6.61
CA ALA A 777 29.53 -9.88 -5.33
C ALA A 777 30.92 -9.21 -5.50
N ASN A 778 31.16 -8.62 -6.68
CA ASN A 778 32.43 -8.02 -7.04
C ASN A 778 32.80 -6.82 -6.13
N THR A 779 34.10 -6.57 -5.96
CA THR A 779 34.60 -5.34 -5.34
C THR A 779 35.48 -4.55 -6.31
N ASP A 780 35.26 -3.24 -6.36
CA ASP A 780 36.17 -2.26 -6.99
C ASP A 780 36.77 -1.32 -5.92
N SER A 781 36.73 -1.78 -4.67
CA SER A 781 37.04 -1.02 -3.46
C SER A 781 38.28 -1.55 -2.76
N LYS A 782 38.73 -0.85 -1.73
CA LYS A 782 39.83 -1.33 -0.86
C LYS A 782 39.44 -2.48 0.08
N GLY A 783 38.18 -2.93 0.05
CA GLY A 783 37.66 -4.07 0.82
C GLY A 783 37.78 -5.40 0.08
N ASN A 784 37.48 -6.50 0.77
CA ASN A 784 37.35 -7.84 0.17
C ASN A 784 36.10 -7.91 -0.73
N ALA A 785 36.07 -8.81 -1.71
CA ALA A 785 34.84 -9.16 -2.42
C ALA A 785 33.98 -10.10 -1.57
N GLY A 786 32.67 -10.15 -1.81
CA GLY A 786 31.73 -11.00 -1.05
C GLY A 786 31.62 -12.42 -1.60
N ASP A 787 31.29 -13.40 -0.76
CA ASP A 787 31.13 -14.79 -1.18
C ASP A 787 29.77 -15.01 -1.89
N ILE A 788 29.74 -15.92 -2.87
CA ILE A 788 28.51 -16.39 -3.52
C ILE A 788 28.30 -17.86 -3.15
N THR A 789 27.15 -18.16 -2.53
CA THR A 789 26.76 -19.54 -2.17
C THR A 789 25.43 -19.90 -2.82
N ILE A 790 25.41 -20.94 -3.65
CA ILE A 790 24.22 -21.43 -4.36
C ILE A 790 23.96 -22.88 -3.96
N ASN A 791 22.86 -23.13 -3.26
CA ASN A 791 22.40 -24.45 -2.88
C ASN A 791 21.09 -24.75 -3.61
N ALA A 792 21.16 -25.46 -4.74
CA ALA A 792 20.02 -25.78 -5.59
C ALA A 792 19.74 -27.29 -5.63
N ARG A 793 18.55 -27.75 -5.24
CA ARG A 793 18.24 -29.20 -5.16
C ARG A 793 18.35 -29.90 -6.53
N ASP A 794 17.81 -29.30 -7.58
CA ASP A 794 17.62 -29.96 -8.87
C ASP A 794 18.64 -29.51 -9.92
N SER A 795 18.73 -28.21 -10.21
CA SER A 795 19.66 -27.72 -11.24
C SER A 795 20.05 -26.25 -11.10
N VAL A 796 21.23 -25.93 -11.61
CA VAL A 796 21.72 -24.56 -11.86
C VAL A 796 22.09 -24.43 -13.34
N LEU A 797 21.54 -23.43 -14.01
CA LEU A 797 21.85 -23.07 -15.39
C LEU A 797 22.41 -21.65 -15.45
N PHE A 798 23.62 -21.51 -16.02
CA PHE A 798 24.17 -20.23 -16.46
C PHE A 798 24.28 -20.21 -17.99
N GLU A 799 23.68 -19.21 -18.64
CA GLU A 799 23.63 -19.10 -20.09
C GLU A 799 23.83 -17.65 -20.60
N GLY A 800 24.66 -17.54 -21.65
CA GLY A 800 24.60 -16.43 -22.61
C GLY A 800 25.62 -15.31 -22.42
N VAL A 801 25.67 -14.43 -23.42
CA VAL A 801 26.34 -13.11 -23.41
C VAL A 801 25.33 -12.07 -23.91
N GLY A 802 25.18 -10.96 -23.19
CA GLY A 802 24.34 -9.83 -23.59
C GLY A 802 24.91 -9.04 -24.76
N LEU A 803 24.11 -8.16 -25.38
CA LEU A 803 24.46 -7.41 -26.60
C LEU A 803 25.65 -6.44 -26.45
N GLU A 804 26.07 -6.15 -25.21
CA GLU A 804 27.22 -5.29 -24.84
C GLU A 804 28.48 -6.11 -24.48
N GLY A 805 28.42 -7.45 -24.54
CA GLY A 805 29.53 -8.33 -24.15
C GLY A 805 29.50 -8.81 -22.69
N PHE A 806 28.50 -8.43 -21.90
CA PHE A 806 28.31 -8.95 -20.54
C PHE A 806 28.02 -10.44 -20.57
N SER A 807 28.88 -11.26 -19.98
CA SER A 807 28.63 -12.69 -19.84
C SER A 807 27.61 -12.94 -18.73
N GLY A 808 26.67 -13.85 -18.96
CA GLY A 808 25.80 -14.35 -17.91
C GLY A 808 26.58 -15.25 -16.96
N GLY A 809 26.31 -15.19 -15.66
CA GLY A 809 27.22 -15.88 -14.73
C GLY A 809 27.12 -15.52 -13.25
N ALA A 810 28.05 -16.12 -12.50
CA ALA A 810 28.34 -15.79 -11.11
C ALA A 810 29.74 -15.17 -11.01
N PHE A 811 29.84 -14.01 -10.35
CA PHE A 811 31.07 -13.21 -10.30
C PHE A 811 31.38 -12.77 -8.86
N SER A 812 32.50 -13.21 -8.30
CA SER A 812 33.03 -12.73 -7.02
C SER A 812 34.49 -12.28 -7.21
N GLN A 813 34.64 -11.18 -7.94
CA GLN A 813 35.93 -10.74 -8.46
C GLN A 813 36.46 -9.52 -7.71
N VAL A 814 37.78 -9.41 -7.69
CA VAL A 814 38.48 -8.16 -7.35
C VAL A 814 38.77 -7.45 -8.65
N LEU A 815 38.12 -6.31 -8.90
CA LEU A 815 38.34 -5.52 -10.10
C LEU A 815 39.64 -4.71 -10.00
N LYS A 816 40.01 -4.01 -11.08
CA LYS A 816 41.32 -3.38 -11.27
C LYS A 816 41.79 -2.47 -10.13
N ASP A 817 40.87 -1.77 -9.46
CA ASP A 817 41.21 -0.85 -8.36
C ASP A 817 41.09 -1.52 -6.96
N GLY A 818 40.75 -2.80 -6.92
CA GLY A 818 40.64 -3.59 -5.69
C GLY A 818 41.99 -4.00 -5.08
N GLU A 819 42.14 -3.77 -3.77
CA GLU A 819 43.42 -3.97 -3.06
C GLU A 819 43.46 -5.24 -2.17
N ARG A 820 42.31 -5.91 -1.92
CA ARG A 820 42.22 -7.09 -1.02
C ARG A 820 41.74 -8.36 -1.74
N GLN A 821 41.32 -9.38 -0.97
CA GLN A 821 41.05 -10.74 -1.45
C GLN A 821 39.70 -10.83 -2.18
N GLY A 822 39.62 -11.71 -3.18
CA GLY A 822 38.38 -12.10 -3.84
C GLY A 822 37.54 -13.04 -2.97
N GLY A 823 36.24 -13.07 -3.21
CA GLY A 823 35.30 -13.92 -2.51
C GLY A 823 35.16 -15.27 -3.22
N ASN A 824 34.76 -16.27 -2.45
CA ASN A 824 34.62 -17.63 -2.93
C ASN A 824 33.27 -17.85 -3.63
N ILE A 825 33.23 -18.78 -4.56
CA ILE A 825 31.99 -19.24 -5.19
C ILE A 825 31.76 -20.70 -4.81
N ASN A 826 30.67 -20.97 -4.08
CA ASN A 826 30.28 -22.29 -3.64
C ASN A 826 28.95 -22.70 -4.31
N ILE A 827 28.94 -23.79 -5.07
CA ILE A 827 27.73 -24.29 -5.75
C ILE A 827 27.49 -25.75 -5.40
N THR A 828 26.29 -26.06 -4.89
CA THR A 828 25.84 -27.43 -4.63
C THR A 828 24.56 -27.71 -5.40
N THR A 829 24.55 -28.68 -6.32
CA THR A 829 23.35 -29.04 -7.09
C THR A 829 23.41 -30.40 -7.78
N SER A 830 22.26 -31.02 -8.11
CA SER A 830 22.29 -32.29 -8.87
C SER A 830 22.83 -32.10 -10.30
N LEU A 831 22.54 -30.98 -10.96
CA LEU A 831 23.01 -30.68 -12.32
C LEU A 831 23.47 -29.23 -12.43
N LEU A 832 24.74 -29.01 -12.80
CA LEU A 832 25.27 -27.70 -13.18
C LEU A 832 25.53 -27.63 -14.69
N GLU A 833 24.81 -26.76 -15.39
CA GLU A 833 25.04 -26.43 -16.80
C GLU A 833 25.58 -25.00 -16.95
N VAL A 834 26.74 -24.85 -17.59
CA VAL A 834 27.33 -23.55 -17.96
C VAL A 834 27.49 -23.53 -19.48
N ALA A 835 26.73 -22.68 -20.17
CA ALA A 835 26.61 -22.72 -21.62
C ALA A 835 26.70 -21.35 -22.29
N ASN A 836 27.04 -21.36 -23.58
CA ASN A 836 26.88 -20.23 -24.49
C ASN A 836 27.62 -18.95 -24.04
N ASN A 837 28.91 -19.06 -23.68
CA ASN A 837 29.79 -18.00 -23.18
C ASN A 837 29.44 -17.47 -21.77
N ALA A 838 28.66 -18.22 -21.00
CA ALA A 838 28.51 -17.96 -19.57
C ALA A 838 29.81 -18.18 -18.79
N GLN A 839 29.94 -17.53 -17.63
CA GLN A 839 31.14 -17.56 -16.78
C GLN A 839 30.80 -17.80 -15.30
N ILE A 840 31.65 -18.57 -14.61
CA ILE A 840 31.70 -18.62 -13.14
C ILE A 840 33.10 -18.13 -12.77
N SER A 841 33.21 -16.95 -12.16
CA SER A 841 34.50 -16.27 -12.02
C SER A 841 34.74 -15.71 -10.62
N ALA A 842 35.83 -16.14 -9.98
CA ALA A 842 36.34 -15.62 -8.71
C ALA A 842 37.71 -14.91 -8.89
N SER A 843 38.00 -14.46 -10.11
CA SER A 843 39.30 -13.94 -10.51
C SER A 843 39.68 -12.61 -9.84
N THR A 844 40.97 -12.27 -9.87
CA THR A 844 41.50 -10.98 -9.41
C THR A 844 42.17 -10.21 -10.55
N GLU A 845 41.73 -8.98 -10.79
CA GLU A 845 42.38 -7.98 -11.65
C GLU A 845 43.23 -6.98 -10.84
N GLY A 846 43.08 -7.00 -9.51
CA GLY A 846 43.75 -6.15 -8.54
C GLY A 846 44.93 -6.83 -7.82
N VAL A 847 45.30 -6.33 -6.64
CA VAL A 847 46.54 -6.76 -5.95
C VAL A 847 46.35 -8.01 -5.08
N GLY A 848 45.14 -8.31 -4.61
CA GLY A 848 44.89 -9.43 -3.70
C GLY A 848 44.64 -10.78 -4.37
N ARG A 849 44.70 -11.87 -3.59
CA ARG A 849 44.47 -13.26 -4.02
C ARG A 849 43.05 -13.43 -4.56
N ALA A 850 42.88 -14.17 -5.66
CA ALA A 850 41.59 -14.58 -6.20
C ALA A 850 40.84 -15.54 -5.24
N GLY A 851 39.52 -15.54 -5.32
CA GLY A 851 38.68 -16.43 -4.51
C GLY A 851 38.71 -17.87 -5.01
N ASP A 852 38.40 -18.82 -4.13
CA ASP A 852 38.32 -20.24 -4.47
C ASP A 852 36.92 -20.58 -5.04
N ILE A 853 36.85 -21.54 -5.95
CA ILE A 853 35.59 -22.04 -6.53
C ILE A 853 35.39 -23.49 -6.10
N ASN A 854 34.31 -23.76 -5.36
CA ASN A 854 33.94 -25.10 -4.90
C ASN A 854 32.60 -25.52 -5.50
N ILE A 855 32.60 -26.58 -6.30
CA ILE A 855 31.40 -27.10 -6.95
C ILE A 855 31.20 -28.56 -6.52
N SER A 856 30.04 -28.85 -5.96
CA SER A 856 29.58 -30.21 -5.65
C SER A 856 28.35 -30.53 -6.49
N THR A 857 28.44 -31.52 -7.39
CA THR A 857 27.34 -31.87 -8.29
C THR A 857 27.31 -33.33 -8.71
N ASP A 858 26.17 -33.86 -9.15
CA ASP A 858 26.18 -35.16 -9.80
C ASP A 858 26.73 -35.05 -11.21
N ARG A 859 26.31 -34.02 -11.94
CA ARG A 859 26.63 -33.85 -13.36
C ARG A 859 27.05 -32.41 -13.65
N LEU A 860 28.27 -32.24 -14.17
CA LEU A 860 28.79 -30.96 -14.65
C LEU A 860 28.87 -30.96 -16.17
N LYS A 861 28.24 -29.97 -16.80
CA LYS A 861 28.32 -29.74 -18.25
C LYS A 861 28.72 -28.30 -18.54
N VAL A 862 29.87 -28.14 -19.21
CA VAL A 862 30.38 -26.84 -19.63
C VAL A 862 30.50 -26.84 -21.16
N THR A 863 29.81 -25.93 -21.84
CA THR A 863 29.77 -25.87 -23.31
C THR A 863 29.99 -24.45 -23.82
N ASN A 864 31.13 -24.21 -24.44
CA ASN A 864 31.63 -22.89 -24.85
C ASN A 864 31.60 -21.85 -23.71
N SER A 865 32.04 -22.24 -22.51
CA SER A 865 31.89 -21.45 -21.27
C SER A 865 33.03 -21.71 -20.27
N GLU A 866 33.21 -20.82 -19.29
CA GLU A 866 34.41 -20.85 -18.44
C GLU A 866 34.07 -20.90 -16.94
N ILE A 867 34.86 -21.68 -16.19
CA ILE A 867 34.95 -21.65 -14.72
C ILE A 867 36.37 -21.17 -14.39
N ASN A 868 36.52 -20.01 -13.77
CA ASN A 868 37.79 -19.30 -13.72
C ASN A 868 38.11 -18.67 -12.35
N ALA A 869 39.25 -19.02 -11.76
CA ALA A 869 39.80 -18.43 -10.54
C ALA A 869 41.18 -17.76 -10.79
N ALA A 870 41.42 -17.28 -12.01
CA ALA A 870 42.69 -16.73 -12.46
C ALA A 870 43.12 -15.43 -11.74
N THR A 871 44.40 -15.11 -11.87
CA THR A 871 44.99 -13.82 -11.50
C THR A 871 45.51 -13.05 -12.71
N LEU A 872 45.22 -11.75 -12.77
CA LEU A 872 45.68 -10.84 -13.81
C LEU A 872 46.75 -9.84 -13.35
N ALA A 873 47.08 -9.82 -12.05
CA ALA A 873 48.01 -8.87 -11.43
C ALA A 873 48.87 -9.54 -10.33
N GLN A 874 49.06 -8.92 -9.15
CA GLN A 874 50.07 -9.37 -8.18
C GLN A 874 49.63 -10.53 -7.27
N GLY A 875 48.34 -10.72 -7.05
CA GLY A 875 47.82 -11.76 -6.17
C GLY A 875 47.87 -13.16 -6.77
N ASP A 876 47.91 -14.21 -5.93
CA ASP A 876 47.82 -15.60 -6.40
C ASP A 876 46.41 -15.92 -6.94
N ALA A 877 46.32 -16.84 -7.90
CA ALA A 877 45.05 -17.40 -8.36
C ALA A 877 44.41 -18.31 -7.29
N GLY A 878 43.09 -18.48 -7.36
CA GLY A 878 42.31 -19.29 -6.43
C GLY A 878 42.29 -20.77 -6.80
N MET A 879 41.98 -21.62 -5.83
CA MET A 879 41.81 -23.06 -6.03
C MET A 879 40.42 -23.35 -6.61
N ILE A 880 40.35 -24.29 -7.54
CA ILE A 880 39.08 -24.83 -8.05
C ILE A 880 38.93 -26.28 -7.60
N THR A 881 37.91 -26.55 -6.78
CA THR A 881 37.55 -27.92 -6.35
C THR A 881 36.23 -28.34 -6.98
N LEU A 882 36.26 -29.44 -7.74
CA LEU A 882 35.10 -30.04 -8.38
C LEU A 882 34.87 -31.43 -7.79
N ASP A 883 33.83 -31.58 -6.96
CA ASP A 883 33.35 -32.87 -6.45
C ASP A 883 32.16 -33.31 -7.29
N ILE A 884 32.36 -34.32 -8.15
CA ILE A 884 31.40 -34.72 -9.18
C ILE A 884 31.07 -36.20 -8.99
N SER A 885 29.80 -36.57 -8.81
CA SER A 885 29.44 -37.96 -8.48
C SER A 885 29.22 -38.89 -9.69
N ASP A 886 28.86 -38.34 -10.87
CA ASP A 886 28.54 -39.10 -12.08
C ASP A 886 29.44 -38.68 -13.26
N THR A 887 29.12 -37.59 -13.95
CA THR A 887 29.82 -37.21 -15.20
C THR A 887 30.24 -35.75 -15.23
N MET A 888 31.48 -35.51 -15.68
CA MET A 888 31.98 -34.21 -16.09
C MET A 888 32.13 -34.16 -17.61
N THR A 889 31.52 -33.17 -18.28
CA THR A 889 31.68 -32.95 -19.73
C THR A 889 32.06 -31.50 -20.02
N LEU A 890 33.23 -31.29 -20.63
CA LEU A 890 33.68 -30.01 -21.18
C LEU A 890 33.71 -30.11 -22.71
N SER A 891 33.07 -29.18 -23.43
CA SER A 891 32.99 -29.26 -24.89
C SER A 891 32.96 -27.91 -25.59
N GLY A 892 33.95 -27.67 -26.45
CA GLY A 892 34.08 -26.47 -27.29
C GLY A 892 35.30 -25.64 -26.92
N GLU A 893 35.88 -24.92 -27.88
CA GLU A 893 37.21 -24.27 -27.75
C GLU A 893 37.29 -23.20 -26.64
N LYS A 894 36.15 -22.60 -26.28
CA LYS A 894 36.04 -21.64 -25.17
C LYS A 894 35.70 -22.31 -23.84
N SER A 895 35.59 -23.63 -23.81
CA SER A 895 35.20 -24.35 -22.60
C SER A 895 36.39 -24.64 -21.74
N GLY A 896 36.32 -24.29 -20.46
CA GLY A 896 37.33 -24.81 -19.56
C GLY A 896 37.19 -24.46 -18.10
N VAL A 897 38.10 -25.07 -17.35
CA VAL A 897 38.32 -24.84 -15.92
C VAL A 897 39.73 -24.26 -15.79
N PHE A 898 39.82 -23.05 -15.27
CA PHE A 898 41.01 -22.21 -15.38
C PHE A 898 41.41 -21.61 -14.03
N ALA A 899 42.62 -21.91 -13.56
CA ALA A 899 43.25 -21.22 -12.44
C ALA A 899 44.61 -20.64 -12.88
N ASN A 900 44.60 -20.01 -14.06
CA ASN A 900 45.79 -19.52 -14.74
C ASN A 900 46.33 -18.19 -14.16
N THR A 901 47.58 -17.86 -14.47
CA THR A 901 48.09 -16.48 -14.39
C THR A 901 48.09 -15.88 -15.80
N SER A 902 47.75 -14.60 -15.95
CA SER A 902 47.82 -13.94 -17.27
C SER A 902 49.23 -13.46 -17.61
N GLY A 903 49.55 -13.46 -18.90
CA GLY A 903 50.66 -12.72 -19.48
C GLY A 903 50.13 -11.41 -20.04
N SER A 904 50.97 -10.36 -20.15
CA SER A 904 50.51 -9.09 -20.71
C SER A 904 50.38 -9.15 -22.22
N GLU A 905 49.46 -8.35 -22.76
CA GLU A 905 49.30 -8.10 -24.20
C GLU A 905 50.54 -7.39 -24.81
N ASP A 906 51.43 -6.85 -23.97
CA ASP A 906 52.53 -5.95 -24.34
C ASP A 906 53.93 -6.59 -24.27
N GLY A 907 54.03 -7.87 -23.88
CA GLY A 907 55.31 -8.59 -23.76
C GLY A 907 56.14 -8.28 -22.49
N ASN A 908 55.55 -7.64 -21.47
CA ASN A 908 56.15 -7.45 -20.14
C ASN A 908 55.25 -8.09 -19.06
N PRO A 909 55.63 -9.16 -18.34
CA PRO A 909 54.72 -9.90 -17.46
C PRO A 909 54.04 -8.96 -16.45
N SER A 910 52.71 -8.80 -16.58
CA SER A 910 51.91 -7.96 -15.67
C SER A 910 51.50 -8.70 -14.40
N SER A 911 51.33 -10.02 -14.48
CA SER A 911 51.03 -10.85 -13.31
C SER A 911 52.29 -11.44 -12.68
N THR A 912 52.43 -11.25 -11.36
CA THR A 912 53.51 -11.81 -10.53
C THR A 912 53.04 -12.89 -9.56
N GLY A 913 51.72 -13.10 -9.44
CA GLY A 913 51.15 -14.13 -8.56
C GLY A 913 51.30 -15.54 -9.16
N ASN A 914 51.20 -16.56 -8.31
CA ASN A 914 51.23 -17.97 -8.72
C ASN A 914 49.87 -18.41 -9.27
N GLY A 915 49.89 -19.43 -10.14
CA GLY A 915 48.70 -20.13 -10.59
C GLY A 915 48.02 -20.87 -9.43
N GLY A 916 46.72 -21.06 -9.55
CA GLY A 916 45.93 -21.79 -8.56
C GLY A 916 45.84 -23.27 -8.90
N ASP A 917 45.47 -24.09 -7.92
CA ASP A 917 45.36 -25.53 -8.10
C ASP A 917 43.95 -25.93 -8.58
N ILE A 918 43.86 -27.01 -9.35
CA ILE A 918 42.58 -27.63 -9.74
C ILE A 918 42.52 -29.06 -9.20
N LEU A 919 41.49 -29.34 -8.41
CA LEU A 919 41.21 -30.66 -7.85
C LEU A 919 39.85 -31.17 -8.35
N ILE A 920 39.85 -32.29 -9.06
CA ILE A 920 38.64 -32.97 -9.55
C ILE A 920 38.55 -34.33 -8.87
N VAL A 921 37.47 -34.58 -8.12
CA VAL A 921 37.30 -35.79 -7.31
C VAL A 921 35.95 -36.46 -7.55
N ASN A 922 35.97 -37.79 -7.54
CA ASN A 922 34.81 -38.70 -7.60
C ASN A 922 34.06 -38.90 -8.94
N PRO A 923 34.37 -38.28 -10.10
CA PRO A 923 33.56 -38.54 -11.29
C PRO A 923 33.75 -39.97 -11.79
N THR A 924 32.64 -40.61 -12.15
CA THR A 924 32.67 -41.88 -12.88
C THR A 924 33.29 -41.67 -14.28
N THR A 925 33.06 -40.52 -14.90
CA THR A 925 33.64 -40.21 -16.22
C THR A 925 33.94 -38.73 -16.37
N VAL A 926 35.16 -38.43 -16.83
CA VAL A 926 35.57 -37.09 -17.29
C VAL A 926 35.74 -37.13 -18.80
N VAL A 927 34.97 -36.30 -19.52
CA VAL A 927 35.08 -36.11 -20.98
C VAL A 927 35.44 -34.66 -21.26
N ILE A 928 36.59 -34.44 -21.89
CA ILE A 928 37.02 -33.12 -22.38
C ILE A 928 37.15 -33.24 -23.88
N GLN A 929 36.43 -32.40 -24.63
CA GLN A 929 36.38 -32.52 -26.08
C GLN A 929 36.28 -31.20 -26.83
N ASN A 930 36.54 -31.24 -28.14
CA ASN A 930 36.33 -30.14 -29.08
C ASN A 930 37.09 -28.85 -28.68
N GLY A 931 38.36 -28.98 -28.31
CA GLY A 931 39.23 -27.87 -27.92
C GLY A 931 39.10 -27.40 -26.47
N ALA A 932 38.24 -28.04 -25.66
CA ALA A 932 38.08 -27.69 -24.25
C ALA A 932 39.34 -27.98 -23.41
N ALA A 933 39.50 -27.26 -22.30
CA ALA A 933 40.72 -27.34 -21.48
C ALA A 933 40.47 -27.34 -19.96
N VAL A 934 41.33 -28.03 -19.23
CA VAL A 934 41.56 -27.84 -17.78
C VAL A 934 42.98 -27.31 -17.63
N ALA A 935 43.14 -26.09 -17.11
CA ALA A 935 44.45 -25.45 -17.11
C ALA A 935 44.78 -24.59 -15.88
N VAL A 936 46.04 -24.67 -15.45
CA VAL A 936 46.68 -23.93 -14.35
C VAL A 936 47.97 -23.24 -14.83
N ASN A 937 47.95 -22.81 -16.09
CA ASN A 937 49.10 -22.28 -16.81
C ASN A 937 49.61 -20.98 -16.16
N SER A 938 50.94 -20.82 -16.09
CA SER A 938 51.55 -19.53 -15.73
C SER A 938 52.04 -18.77 -16.95
N LYS A 939 51.26 -17.78 -17.40
CA LYS A 939 51.65 -16.89 -18.50
C LYS A 939 52.36 -15.62 -17.99
N GLY A 940 52.36 -15.38 -16.69
CA GLY A 940 53.11 -14.32 -16.00
C GLY A 940 54.49 -14.76 -15.51
N SER A 941 55.00 -14.10 -14.46
CA SER A 941 56.29 -14.46 -13.83
C SER A 941 56.17 -15.39 -12.62
N GLY A 942 54.95 -15.70 -12.17
CA GLY A 942 54.70 -16.64 -11.06
C GLY A 942 54.86 -18.11 -11.45
N MET A 943 54.80 -19.02 -10.48
CA MET A 943 54.80 -20.47 -10.72
C MET A 943 53.44 -20.95 -11.25
N GLY A 944 53.40 -22.05 -12.01
CA GLY A 944 52.14 -22.72 -12.37
C GLY A 944 51.53 -23.45 -11.17
N GLY A 945 50.21 -23.63 -11.17
CA GLY A 945 49.51 -24.43 -10.14
C GLY A 945 49.53 -25.93 -10.44
N ASP A 946 49.03 -26.77 -9.54
CA ASP A 946 48.93 -28.22 -9.73
C ASP A 946 47.52 -28.66 -10.19
N ILE A 947 47.44 -29.72 -11.00
CA ILE A 947 46.17 -30.39 -11.37
C ILE A 947 46.16 -31.80 -10.79
N GLU A 948 45.12 -32.14 -10.02
CA GLU A 948 44.82 -33.52 -9.60
C GLU A 948 43.42 -33.94 -10.09
N ILE A 949 43.36 -35.07 -10.82
CA ILE A 949 42.11 -35.68 -11.28
C ILE A 949 42.01 -37.11 -10.77
N ASN A 950 41.00 -37.37 -9.95
CA ASN A 950 40.68 -38.66 -9.36
C ASN A 950 39.31 -39.12 -9.88
N ALA A 951 39.31 -39.93 -10.93
CA ALA A 951 38.12 -40.34 -11.70
C ALA A 951 38.19 -41.81 -12.10
N ASP A 952 37.09 -42.51 -12.41
CA ASP A 952 37.19 -43.89 -12.92
C ASP A 952 37.77 -43.92 -14.35
N SER A 953 37.35 -42.98 -15.19
CA SER A 953 37.83 -42.84 -16.58
C SER A 953 37.99 -41.38 -17.01
N VAL A 954 39.00 -41.11 -17.85
CA VAL A 954 39.28 -39.80 -18.44
C VAL A 954 39.42 -39.93 -19.95
N THR A 955 38.66 -39.15 -20.72
CA THR A 955 38.73 -39.10 -22.19
C THR A 955 39.03 -37.68 -22.64
N LEU A 956 40.13 -37.50 -23.39
CA LEU A 956 40.44 -36.29 -24.14
C LEU A 956 40.25 -36.59 -25.64
N ASP A 957 39.39 -35.81 -26.31
CA ASP A 957 39.11 -35.97 -27.74
C ASP A 957 39.08 -34.63 -28.47
N GLN A 958 39.53 -34.57 -29.73
CA GLN A 958 39.48 -33.39 -30.60
C GLN A 958 40.09 -32.14 -29.95
N ASP A 959 41.41 -32.02 -29.92
CA ASP A 959 42.15 -30.85 -29.42
C ASP A 959 41.98 -30.55 -27.91
N ALA A 960 41.49 -31.52 -27.14
CA ALA A 960 41.29 -31.35 -25.70
C ALA A 960 42.61 -31.29 -24.92
N LYS A 961 42.66 -30.47 -23.86
CA LYS A 961 43.90 -30.19 -23.11
C LYS A 961 43.75 -30.33 -21.59
N ILE A 962 44.74 -30.95 -20.96
CA ILE A 962 45.05 -30.81 -19.53
C ILE A 962 46.44 -30.17 -19.43
N SER A 963 46.52 -28.95 -18.88
CA SER A 963 47.68 -28.08 -19.10
C SER A 963 48.14 -27.38 -17.81
N ALA A 964 49.42 -27.52 -17.47
CA ALA A 964 50.10 -26.77 -16.41
C ALA A 964 51.40 -26.16 -16.96
N GLU A 965 51.29 -25.55 -18.14
CA GLU A 965 52.39 -24.96 -18.91
C GLU A 965 52.82 -23.62 -18.34
N THR A 966 54.11 -23.28 -18.46
CA THR A 966 54.65 -22.01 -17.93
C THR A 966 55.51 -21.28 -18.95
N ALA A 967 55.37 -19.95 -19.02
CA ALA A 967 56.10 -19.14 -20.00
C ALA A 967 57.54 -18.84 -19.59
N SER A 968 57.81 -18.63 -18.29
CA SER A 968 59.12 -18.15 -17.81
C SER A 968 59.56 -18.66 -16.41
N SER A 969 58.84 -19.62 -15.81
CA SER A 969 59.00 -20.06 -14.40
C SER A 969 58.93 -21.59 -14.25
N THR A 970 58.79 -22.10 -13.03
CA THR A 970 58.60 -23.54 -12.75
C THR A 970 57.18 -23.98 -13.09
N GLY A 971 57.07 -25.02 -13.92
CA GLY A 971 55.86 -25.72 -14.33
C GLY A 971 55.10 -26.36 -13.19
N GLY A 972 53.77 -26.37 -13.31
CA GLY A 972 52.89 -27.08 -12.39
C GLY A 972 52.88 -28.58 -12.62
N ASN A 973 52.53 -29.36 -11.61
CA ASN A 973 52.47 -30.83 -11.72
C ASN A 973 51.05 -31.28 -12.11
N ILE A 974 50.97 -32.35 -12.89
CA ILE A 974 49.70 -33.03 -13.23
C ILE A 974 49.70 -34.43 -12.62
N THR A 975 48.69 -34.75 -11.82
CA THR A 975 48.45 -36.07 -11.25
C THR A 975 47.11 -36.61 -11.71
N LEU A 976 47.11 -37.76 -12.39
CA LEU A 976 45.90 -38.48 -12.79
C LEU A 976 45.84 -39.82 -12.06
N ARG A 977 44.80 -40.05 -11.24
CA ARG A 977 44.49 -41.35 -10.64
C ARG A 977 43.21 -41.87 -11.27
N VAL A 978 43.37 -42.79 -12.22
CA VAL A 978 42.29 -43.21 -13.13
C VAL A 978 42.23 -44.73 -13.23
N PRO A 979 41.58 -45.45 -12.29
CA PRO A 979 41.63 -46.90 -12.19
C PRO A 979 41.31 -47.68 -13.47
N ASP A 980 40.42 -47.17 -14.33
CA ASP A 980 40.02 -47.88 -15.55
C ASP A 980 40.87 -47.48 -16.77
N VAL A 981 40.69 -46.26 -17.30
CA VAL A 981 41.30 -45.87 -18.58
C VAL A 981 41.49 -44.36 -18.76
N VAL A 982 42.65 -43.98 -19.31
CA VAL A 982 42.90 -42.66 -19.92
C VAL A 982 42.92 -42.81 -21.44
N VAL A 983 41.99 -42.13 -22.13
CA VAL A 983 41.85 -42.16 -23.59
C VAL A 983 42.30 -40.82 -24.18
N LEU A 984 43.18 -40.86 -25.18
CA LEU A 984 43.74 -39.69 -25.86
C LEU A 984 43.49 -39.78 -27.37
N ARG A 985 42.64 -38.91 -27.92
CA ARG A 985 42.24 -38.95 -29.34
C ARG A 985 42.38 -37.59 -30.02
N GLN A 986 42.62 -37.61 -31.33
CA GLN A 986 42.53 -36.46 -32.23
C GLN A 986 43.26 -35.20 -31.71
N ARG A 987 44.60 -35.24 -31.59
CA ARG A 987 45.45 -34.11 -31.21
C ARG A 987 45.26 -33.59 -29.79
N SER A 988 44.86 -34.47 -28.87
CA SER A 988 44.67 -34.13 -27.46
C SER A 988 45.99 -34.13 -26.68
N GLN A 989 46.08 -33.32 -25.62
CA GLN A 989 47.35 -33.07 -24.94
C GLN A 989 47.23 -33.11 -23.40
N ILE A 990 48.22 -33.73 -22.74
CA ILE A 990 48.50 -33.55 -21.31
C ILE A 990 49.89 -32.92 -21.21
N SER A 991 50.01 -31.67 -20.75
CA SER A 991 51.27 -30.91 -20.83
C SER A 991 51.63 -30.15 -19.56
N THR A 992 52.87 -30.26 -19.14
CA THR A 992 53.54 -29.45 -18.10
C THR A 992 54.76 -28.71 -18.66
N THR A 993 54.74 -28.46 -19.98
CA THR A 993 55.88 -27.90 -20.72
C THR A 993 56.20 -26.47 -20.26
N ALA A 994 57.49 -26.14 -20.12
CA ALA A 994 57.95 -24.84 -19.64
C ALA A 994 58.87 -24.10 -20.62
N GLY A 995 58.78 -22.77 -20.61
CA GLY A 995 59.62 -21.86 -21.37
C GLY A 995 59.10 -21.52 -22.77
N THR A 996 59.64 -20.45 -23.32
CA THR A 996 59.43 -19.98 -24.71
C THR A 996 60.79 -19.67 -25.34
N ASP A 997 60.83 -19.42 -26.66
CA ASP A 997 62.08 -19.09 -27.37
C ASP A 997 62.86 -17.90 -26.75
N ASP A 998 62.17 -16.99 -26.04
CA ASP A 998 62.72 -15.77 -25.44
C ASP A 998 62.79 -15.80 -23.88
N ALA A 999 62.33 -16.87 -23.21
CA ALA A 999 62.34 -17.00 -21.76
C ALA A 999 62.47 -18.47 -21.28
N GLY A 1000 63.39 -18.74 -20.34
CA GLY A 1000 63.60 -20.08 -19.78
C GLY A 1000 62.53 -20.52 -18.76
N GLY A 1001 62.56 -21.79 -18.35
CA GLY A 1001 61.62 -22.36 -17.37
C GLY A 1001 61.83 -23.85 -17.18
N ASP A 1002 61.50 -24.36 -16.00
CA ASP A 1002 61.62 -25.79 -15.66
C ASP A 1002 60.27 -26.49 -15.84
N GLY A 1003 60.22 -27.58 -16.60
CA GLY A 1003 59.00 -28.37 -16.84
C GLY A 1003 58.47 -29.02 -15.56
N GLY A 1004 57.15 -29.03 -15.38
CA GLY A 1004 56.50 -29.68 -14.24
C GLY A 1004 56.43 -31.20 -14.38
N ASN A 1005 56.16 -31.93 -13.29
CA ASN A 1005 56.10 -33.39 -13.34
C ASN A 1005 54.69 -33.91 -13.70
N ILE A 1006 54.63 -35.01 -14.43
CA ILE A 1006 53.38 -35.71 -14.75
C ILE A 1006 53.39 -37.07 -14.08
N THR A 1007 52.36 -37.38 -13.28
CA THR A 1007 52.14 -38.71 -12.68
C THR A 1007 50.81 -39.26 -13.13
N ILE A 1008 50.79 -40.43 -13.77
CA ILE A 1008 49.57 -41.11 -14.20
C ILE A 1008 49.54 -42.51 -13.60
N ASP A 1009 48.53 -42.79 -12.79
CA ASP A 1009 48.23 -44.12 -12.24
C ASP A 1009 46.90 -44.59 -12.82
N THR A 1010 46.93 -45.59 -13.70
CA THR A 1010 45.74 -46.03 -14.44
C THR A 1010 45.68 -47.51 -14.76
N GLY A 1011 44.50 -48.03 -15.10
CA GLY A 1011 44.37 -49.34 -15.71
C GLY A 1011 45.05 -49.38 -17.07
N PHE A 1012 44.61 -48.53 -18.01
CA PHE A 1012 45.16 -48.46 -19.35
C PHE A 1012 45.30 -47.03 -19.86
N ILE A 1013 46.35 -46.76 -20.64
CA ILE A 1013 46.41 -45.60 -21.52
C ILE A 1013 46.12 -46.07 -22.95
N ALA A 1014 45.15 -45.44 -23.62
CA ALA A 1014 44.79 -45.77 -24.99
C ALA A 1014 44.78 -44.51 -25.87
N ALA A 1015 45.67 -44.49 -26.86
CA ALA A 1015 45.73 -43.48 -27.91
C ALA A 1015 45.72 -44.14 -29.29
N VAL A 1016 45.62 -43.33 -30.34
CA VAL A 1016 45.82 -43.77 -31.73
C VAL A 1016 47.11 -43.15 -32.24
N SER A 1017 48.02 -43.98 -32.75
CA SER A 1017 49.38 -43.54 -33.09
C SER A 1017 49.41 -42.41 -34.11
N GLU A 1018 48.52 -42.41 -35.11
CA GLU A 1018 48.47 -41.40 -36.18
C GLU A 1018 47.62 -40.17 -35.83
N GLU A 1019 47.13 -40.04 -34.59
CA GLU A 1019 46.30 -38.92 -34.16
C GLU A 1019 47.04 -37.81 -33.40
N ASN A 1020 48.37 -37.93 -33.23
CA ASN A 1020 49.23 -36.91 -32.60
C ASN A 1020 48.72 -36.46 -31.21
N SER A 1021 48.32 -37.41 -30.37
CA SER A 1021 47.92 -37.11 -28.99
C SER A 1021 49.10 -37.32 -28.04
N ASP A 1022 49.44 -36.29 -27.27
CA ASP A 1022 50.75 -36.19 -26.64
C ASP A 1022 50.69 -36.01 -25.11
N ILE A 1023 51.67 -36.59 -24.41
CA ILE A 1023 51.93 -36.38 -22.98
C ILE A 1023 53.33 -35.76 -22.84
N THR A 1024 53.40 -34.48 -22.46
CA THR A 1024 54.63 -33.68 -22.60
C THR A 1024 55.02 -32.94 -21.32
N ALA A 1025 56.26 -33.13 -20.87
CA ALA A 1025 56.86 -32.39 -19.75
C ALA A 1025 58.17 -31.70 -20.22
N ASN A 1026 58.11 -31.04 -21.38
CA ASN A 1026 59.31 -30.51 -22.04
C ASN A 1026 59.78 -29.18 -21.42
N ALA A 1027 60.98 -28.72 -21.79
CA ALA A 1027 61.46 -27.38 -21.47
C ALA A 1027 62.22 -26.71 -22.63
N PHE A 1028 62.25 -25.39 -22.69
CA PHE A 1028 63.11 -24.67 -23.65
C PHE A 1028 64.55 -24.49 -23.12
N GLU A 1029 64.80 -23.57 -22.17
CA GLU A 1029 66.13 -23.37 -21.54
C GLU A 1029 66.33 -24.12 -20.21
N GLY A 1030 65.26 -24.48 -19.48
CA GLY A 1030 65.36 -25.13 -18.17
C GLY A 1030 65.35 -26.66 -18.23
N ARG A 1031 65.09 -27.32 -17.11
CA ARG A 1031 65.04 -28.79 -17.04
C ARG A 1031 63.69 -29.31 -17.52
N GLY A 1032 63.67 -30.35 -18.35
CA GLY A 1032 62.45 -31.12 -18.60
C GLY A 1032 61.94 -31.78 -17.31
N GLY A 1033 60.63 -31.87 -17.16
CA GLY A 1033 59.97 -32.48 -16.00
C GLY A 1033 59.99 -34.02 -16.05
N ASN A 1034 59.70 -34.69 -14.94
CA ASN A 1034 59.63 -36.15 -14.93
C ASN A 1034 58.22 -36.64 -15.25
N ILE A 1035 58.12 -37.67 -16.10
CA ILE A 1035 56.86 -38.35 -16.41
C ILE A 1035 56.89 -39.76 -15.81
N ASN A 1036 56.03 -40.02 -14.83
CA ASN A 1036 55.88 -41.33 -14.19
C ASN A 1036 54.51 -41.92 -14.53
N ILE A 1037 54.49 -43.00 -15.32
CA ILE A 1037 53.27 -43.71 -15.70
C ILE A 1037 53.27 -45.08 -15.05
N THR A 1038 52.22 -45.41 -14.31
CA THR A 1038 51.93 -46.76 -13.81
C THR A 1038 50.65 -47.23 -14.47
N ALA A 1039 50.73 -48.26 -15.32
CA ALA A 1039 49.59 -48.78 -16.06
C ALA A 1039 49.64 -50.30 -16.25
N GLN A 1040 48.50 -50.98 -16.39
CA GLN A 1040 48.47 -52.38 -16.83
C GLN A 1040 48.86 -52.52 -18.31
N GLY A 1041 48.57 -51.49 -19.12
CA GLY A 1041 49.01 -51.41 -20.51
C GLY A 1041 48.97 -49.97 -21.06
N VAL A 1042 49.88 -49.67 -21.97
CA VAL A 1042 49.95 -48.39 -22.72
C VAL A 1042 49.88 -48.73 -24.20
N PHE A 1043 48.89 -48.19 -24.92
CA PHE A 1043 48.60 -48.55 -26.31
C PHE A 1043 48.51 -47.32 -27.22
N GLY A 1044 49.15 -47.40 -28.39
CA GLY A 1044 49.03 -46.40 -29.45
C GLY A 1044 49.71 -45.06 -29.18
N ILE A 1045 50.53 -44.99 -28.13
CA ILE A 1045 51.40 -43.85 -27.77
C ILE A 1045 52.75 -44.41 -27.31
N ASP A 1046 53.86 -43.81 -27.73
CA ASP A 1046 55.21 -44.28 -27.38
C ASP A 1046 56.06 -43.14 -26.82
N PHE A 1047 57.01 -43.48 -25.95
CA PHE A 1047 58.08 -42.56 -25.58
C PHE A 1047 59.00 -42.27 -26.77
N ARG A 1048 59.25 -40.99 -27.05
CA ARG A 1048 60.21 -40.51 -28.06
C ARG A 1048 61.03 -39.35 -27.50
N ASP A 1049 62.28 -39.21 -27.94
CA ASP A 1049 63.18 -38.16 -27.44
C ASP A 1049 62.79 -36.75 -27.92
N ARG A 1050 61.94 -36.65 -28.94
CA ARG A 1050 61.40 -35.40 -29.51
C ARG A 1050 59.99 -35.65 -30.04
N LEU A 1051 59.16 -34.60 -30.08
CA LEU A 1051 57.84 -34.65 -30.68
C LEU A 1051 57.90 -34.99 -32.18
N THR A 1052 56.96 -35.80 -32.61
CA THR A 1052 56.74 -36.29 -33.97
C THR A 1052 55.26 -36.06 -34.35
N PRO A 1053 54.86 -36.28 -35.62
CA PRO A 1053 53.44 -36.26 -35.99
C PRO A 1053 52.61 -37.44 -35.43
N LEU A 1054 53.21 -38.31 -34.61
CA LEU A 1054 52.55 -39.44 -33.97
C LEU A 1054 52.24 -39.12 -32.51
N SER A 1055 51.39 -39.90 -31.88
CA SER A 1055 51.13 -39.78 -30.44
C SER A 1055 52.39 -40.10 -29.62
N ASP A 1056 52.86 -39.13 -28.82
CA ASP A 1056 54.16 -39.12 -28.16
C ASP A 1056 54.11 -38.93 -26.63
N ILE A 1057 55.05 -39.54 -25.91
CA ILE A 1057 55.40 -39.19 -24.52
C ILE A 1057 56.80 -38.57 -24.53
N THR A 1058 56.95 -37.31 -24.13
CA THR A 1058 58.24 -36.60 -24.19
C THR A 1058 58.50 -35.75 -22.94
N ALA A 1059 59.76 -35.71 -22.49
CA ALA A 1059 60.21 -34.90 -21.35
C ALA A 1059 61.54 -34.18 -21.65
N SER A 1060 61.74 -33.74 -22.89
CA SER A 1060 63.02 -33.23 -23.38
C SER A 1060 63.23 -31.74 -23.09
N SER A 1061 64.48 -31.28 -23.05
CA SER A 1061 64.84 -29.87 -23.01
C SER A 1061 65.68 -29.45 -24.23
N GLU A 1062 65.36 -28.31 -24.87
CA GLU A 1062 66.08 -27.88 -26.08
C GLU A 1062 67.49 -27.33 -25.78
N LEU A 1063 67.63 -26.51 -24.74
CA LEU A 1063 68.90 -25.89 -24.30
C LEU A 1063 69.33 -26.31 -22.88
N GLY A 1064 68.47 -27.03 -22.14
CA GLY A 1064 68.70 -27.47 -20.77
C GLY A 1064 68.95 -28.98 -20.62
N ILE A 1065 68.42 -29.58 -19.56
CA ILE A 1065 68.60 -31.01 -19.25
C ILE A 1065 67.26 -31.74 -19.43
N ASP A 1066 67.26 -32.84 -20.17
CA ASP A 1066 66.09 -33.71 -20.32
C ASP A 1066 65.61 -34.28 -18.97
N GLY A 1067 64.29 -34.37 -18.80
CA GLY A 1067 63.63 -35.07 -17.70
C GLY A 1067 63.59 -36.59 -17.90
N VAL A 1068 63.11 -37.31 -16.89
CA VAL A 1068 63.03 -38.78 -16.92
C VAL A 1068 61.61 -39.23 -17.23
N VAL A 1069 61.46 -40.10 -18.24
CA VAL A 1069 60.21 -40.83 -18.51
C VAL A 1069 60.33 -42.26 -17.98
N GLN A 1070 59.50 -42.60 -17.00
CA GLN A 1070 59.40 -43.93 -16.41
C GLN A 1070 58.01 -44.53 -16.62
N ILE A 1071 57.94 -45.62 -17.38
CA ILE A 1071 56.70 -46.38 -17.62
C ILE A 1071 56.78 -47.72 -16.91
N ASN A 1072 56.00 -47.87 -15.84
CA ASN A 1072 55.89 -49.08 -15.05
C ASN A 1072 54.65 -49.87 -15.48
N THR A 1073 54.86 -50.94 -16.24
CA THR A 1073 53.83 -51.94 -16.53
C THR A 1073 54.10 -53.20 -15.70
N PRO A 1074 53.31 -53.50 -14.65
CA PRO A 1074 53.49 -54.72 -13.88
C PRO A 1074 53.41 -55.92 -14.84
N ASN A 1075 54.35 -56.87 -14.73
CA ASN A 1075 54.33 -58.09 -15.53
C ASN A 1075 53.02 -58.85 -15.25
N VAL A 1076 52.02 -58.66 -16.09
CA VAL A 1076 50.84 -59.52 -16.13
C VAL A 1076 51.32 -60.87 -16.67
N ASP A 1077 51.55 -61.83 -15.79
CA ASP A 1077 51.85 -63.22 -16.15
C ASP A 1077 50.67 -63.79 -16.96
N PRO A 1078 50.80 -63.96 -18.30
CA PRO A 1078 49.70 -64.42 -19.14
C PRO A 1078 49.28 -65.86 -18.82
N SER A 1079 50.07 -66.60 -18.03
CA SER A 1079 49.78 -67.98 -17.64
C SER A 1079 48.68 -68.12 -16.58
N ARG A 1080 48.25 -67.03 -15.94
CA ARG A 1080 47.17 -67.06 -14.93
C ARG A 1080 45.75 -66.83 -15.45
N GLY A 1081 45.59 -66.60 -16.77
CA GLY A 1081 44.30 -66.41 -17.44
C GLY A 1081 44.01 -67.35 -18.63
N LEU A 1082 44.89 -68.32 -18.91
CA LEU A 1082 44.69 -69.28 -20.00
C LEU A 1082 43.99 -70.55 -19.50
N VAL A 1083 42.66 -70.50 -19.40
CA VAL A 1083 41.89 -71.74 -19.53
C VAL A 1083 42.01 -72.20 -20.97
N THR A 1084 42.80 -73.25 -21.19
CA THR A 1084 42.85 -73.95 -22.48
C THR A 1084 41.50 -74.63 -22.72
N LEU A 1085 40.74 -74.14 -23.71
CA LEU A 1085 39.60 -74.89 -24.23
C LEU A 1085 40.09 -76.24 -24.79
N PRO A 1086 39.42 -77.37 -24.50
CA PRO A 1086 39.76 -78.66 -25.09
C PRO A 1086 39.66 -78.59 -26.62
N ALA A 1087 40.78 -78.91 -27.29
CA ALA A 1087 40.82 -79.14 -28.72
C ALA A 1087 40.10 -80.46 -29.07
N ASN A 1088 38.78 -80.40 -29.23
CA ASN A 1088 38.03 -81.32 -30.07
C ASN A 1088 36.97 -80.52 -30.83
N LEU A 1089 37.28 -80.25 -32.09
CA LEU A 1089 36.37 -79.73 -33.09
C LEU A 1089 35.27 -80.78 -33.33
N VAL A 1090 34.05 -80.54 -32.88
CA VAL A 1090 32.90 -81.35 -33.29
C VAL A 1090 32.33 -80.72 -34.57
N ASP A 1091 32.50 -81.44 -35.67
CA ASP A 1091 31.94 -81.14 -36.98
C ASP A 1091 30.41 -81.31 -36.96
N ALA A 1092 29.68 -80.18 -36.86
CA ALA A 1092 28.22 -80.13 -36.85
C ALA A 1092 27.57 -80.29 -38.24
N SER A 1093 28.31 -80.69 -39.28
CA SER A 1093 27.78 -80.91 -40.63
C SER A 1093 27.50 -82.39 -40.98
N ARG A 1094 27.62 -83.33 -40.02
CA ARG A 1094 27.38 -84.79 -40.26
C ARG A 1094 26.35 -85.49 -39.35
N LEU A 1095 25.52 -84.78 -38.59
CA LEU A 1095 24.52 -85.40 -37.68
C LEU A 1095 23.06 -85.02 -37.98
N VAL A 1096 22.70 -84.80 -39.25
CA VAL A 1096 21.29 -84.81 -39.69
C VAL A 1096 21.06 -85.95 -40.68
N ALA A 1097 20.42 -87.02 -40.20
CA ALA A 1097 19.57 -87.89 -41.00
C ALA A 1097 18.48 -88.56 -40.11
N GLN A 1098 17.25 -88.09 -40.30
CA GLN A 1098 15.93 -88.73 -40.17
C GLN A 1098 15.77 -90.07 -39.40
N GLY A 1099 14.80 -90.10 -38.47
CA GLY A 1099 14.09 -91.36 -38.14
C GLY A 1099 13.26 -91.41 -36.85
N CYS A 1100 11.95 -91.10 -36.99
CA CYS A 1100 10.78 -91.64 -36.27
C CYS A 1100 10.72 -91.81 -34.72
N ARG A 1101 9.76 -91.05 -34.14
CA ARG A 1101 8.76 -91.36 -33.07
C ARG A 1101 8.84 -92.72 -32.35
N ALA A 1102 8.67 -92.70 -31.01
CA ALA A 1102 7.48 -93.23 -30.31
C ALA A 1102 7.56 -93.14 -28.77
N GLY A 1103 6.50 -92.56 -28.15
CA GLY A 1103 5.94 -92.76 -26.78
C GLY A 1103 6.86 -92.69 -25.55
N GLY A 1104 6.49 -92.12 -24.41
CA GLY A 1104 5.27 -91.48 -23.96
C GLY A 1104 5.39 -91.20 -22.45
N GLY A 1105 4.50 -90.35 -21.93
CA GLY A 1105 4.32 -90.03 -20.50
C GLY A 1105 5.09 -88.78 -20.06
N ASN A 1106 4.44 -87.62 -19.93
CA ASN A 1106 3.68 -87.17 -18.74
C ASN A 1106 4.59 -87.22 -17.48
N ILE A 1107 4.88 -86.16 -16.73
CA ILE A 1107 3.98 -85.17 -16.10
C ILE A 1107 4.81 -83.95 -15.62
N ALA A 1108 4.36 -82.75 -16.01
CA ALA A 1108 4.21 -81.48 -15.25
C ALA A 1108 5.40 -80.86 -14.47
N ASN A 1109 5.57 -79.54 -14.34
CA ASN A 1109 4.68 -78.37 -14.38
C ASN A 1109 5.56 -77.15 -14.76
N LYS A 1110 5.15 -76.30 -15.72
CA LYS A 1110 4.56 -74.95 -15.53
C LYS A 1110 5.39 -73.99 -14.65
N LEU A 1111 5.61 -72.71 -14.98
CA LEU A 1111 5.28 -71.80 -16.08
C LEU A 1111 6.04 -70.49 -15.78
N GLY A 1112 6.54 -69.81 -16.81
CA GLY A 1112 7.14 -68.48 -16.70
C GLY A 1112 7.87 -68.06 -17.99
N GLU A 1113 7.18 -68.10 -19.14
CA GLU A 1113 7.71 -67.58 -20.41
C GLU A 1113 7.32 -66.10 -20.57
N PHE A 1114 8.31 -65.26 -20.87
CA PHE A 1114 8.13 -63.89 -21.28
C PHE A 1114 8.09 -63.84 -22.82
N PHE A 1115 6.96 -63.39 -23.37
CA PHE A 1115 6.76 -63.20 -24.80
C PHE A 1115 7.40 -61.89 -25.25
N ILE A 1116 8.36 -61.94 -26.18
CA ILE A 1116 8.78 -60.77 -26.97
C ILE A 1116 7.99 -60.78 -28.27
N THR A 1117 6.93 -59.97 -28.34
CA THR A 1117 6.23 -59.65 -29.59
C THR A 1117 6.67 -58.27 -30.06
N GLY A 1118 7.78 -58.21 -30.79
CA GLY A 1118 8.27 -56.97 -31.40
C GLY A 1118 9.28 -57.27 -32.50
N ARG A 1119 9.04 -56.74 -33.69
CA ARG A 1119 9.82 -57.01 -34.92
C ARG A 1119 11.17 -56.29 -34.86
N GLY A 1120 12.17 -56.92 -34.27
CA GLY A 1120 13.55 -56.46 -34.29
C GLY A 1120 14.47 -57.68 -34.15
N GLY A 1121 15.17 -58.03 -35.22
CA GLY A 1121 16.08 -59.17 -35.24
C GLY A 1121 17.25 -58.99 -34.27
N LEU A 1122 17.87 -60.11 -33.89
CA LEU A 1122 19.13 -60.14 -33.14
C LEU A 1122 20.27 -59.55 -33.99
N PRO A 1123 21.25 -58.86 -33.39
CA PRO A 1123 22.33 -58.20 -34.12
C PRO A 1123 23.25 -59.21 -34.85
N PRO A 1124 23.75 -58.89 -36.07
CA PRO A 1124 24.71 -59.73 -36.76
C PRO A 1124 26.08 -59.73 -36.06
N SER A 1125 26.77 -60.87 -36.13
CA SER A 1125 28.08 -61.06 -35.49
C SER A 1125 29.23 -60.41 -36.30
N PRO A 1126 30.40 -60.15 -35.68
CA PRO A 1126 31.45 -59.24 -36.19
C PRO A 1126 32.14 -59.58 -37.52
N GLY A 1127 31.74 -60.64 -38.22
CA GLY A 1127 32.36 -61.09 -39.48
C GLY A 1127 31.45 -61.07 -40.72
N GLU A 1128 30.19 -60.64 -40.59
CA GLU A 1128 29.25 -60.59 -41.72
C GLU A 1128 29.27 -59.20 -42.38
N THR A 1129 29.39 -59.16 -43.71
CA THR A 1129 29.29 -57.92 -44.48
C THR A 1129 27.88 -57.34 -44.37
N LEU A 1130 27.76 -56.14 -43.79
CA LEU A 1130 26.51 -55.39 -43.64
C LEU A 1130 25.83 -55.18 -45.00
N SER A 1131 24.75 -55.91 -45.29
CA SER A 1131 23.85 -55.58 -46.41
C SER A 1131 22.87 -54.50 -45.95
N SER A 1132 22.82 -53.37 -46.65
CA SER A 1132 21.93 -52.25 -46.37
C SER A 1132 20.47 -52.57 -46.72
N GLN A 1133 19.74 -53.19 -45.80
CA GLN A 1133 18.28 -53.13 -45.78
C GLN A 1133 17.77 -52.99 -44.33
N ALA A 1134 18.02 -51.82 -43.74
CA ALA A 1134 17.09 -51.28 -42.76
C ALA A 1134 15.91 -50.68 -43.54
N VAL A 1135 14.74 -51.29 -43.39
CA VAL A 1135 13.47 -50.73 -43.88
C VAL A 1135 13.25 -49.40 -43.18
N TRP A 1136 13.56 -48.30 -43.86
CA TRP A 1136 13.02 -46.99 -43.53
C TRP A 1136 11.50 -47.03 -43.78
N GLN A 1137 10.71 -46.87 -42.73
CA GLN A 1137 9.31 -46.50 -42.87
C GLN A 1137 9.21 -44.97 -42.78
N ASP A 1138 9.21 -44.34 -43.94
CA ASP A 1138 8.92 -42.92 -44.10
C ASP A 1138 7.42 -42.66 -43.85
N LEU A 1139 7.10 -41.78 -42.90
CA LEU A 1139 5.73 -41.33 -42.61
C LEU A 1139 5.40 -39.97 -43.25
N ARG A 1140 6.13 -39.57 -44.29
CA ARG A 1140 5.78 -38.41 -45.10
C ARG A 1140 5.52 -38.83 -46.56
N PRO A 1141 4.57 -38.20 -47.26
CA PRO A 1141 4.39 -38.44 -48.67
C PRO A 1141 5.61 -37.88 -49.42
N VAL A 1142 6.41 -38.77 -49.99
CA VAL A 1142 7.49 -38.45 -50.93
C VAL A 1142 6.89 -37.95 -52.24
N ALA A 1143 7.23 -36.73 -52.64
CA ALA A 1143 7.27 -36.36 -54.05
C ALA A 1143 8.67 -36.67 -54.59
N THR A 1144 8.69 -37.48 -55.64
CA THR A 1144 9.86 -38.04 -56.35
C THR A 1144 10.88 -37.01 -56.85
N PRO A 1145 12.19 -37.31 -56.77
CA PRO A 1145 13.21 -36.61 -57.57
C PRO A 1145 13.43 -37.31 -58.92
N ILE A 1146 13.46 -36.53 -60.00
CA ILE A 1146 14.00 -36.90 -61.30
C ILE A 1146 15.43 -36.37 -61.35
N ALA A 1147 16.39 -37.21 -61.73
CA ALA A 1147 17.77 -36.84 -62.03
C ALA A 1147 17.88 -36.24 -63.44
N HIS A 1148 18.70 -35.19 -63.64
CA HIS A 1148 19.89 -35.14 -64.51
C HIS A 1148 20.41 -33.71 -64.76
N ASP A 1149 21.74 -33.62 -64.80
CA ASP A 1149 22.65 -32.75 -65.57
C ASP A 1149 22.62 -31.20 -65.48
N ASP A 1150 23.77 -30.70 -65.00
CA ASP A 1150 24.61 -29.62 -65.55
C ASP A 1150 23.97 -28.64 -66.55
N THR A 1151 23.75 -27.39 -66.14
CA THR A 1151 24.39 -26.17 -66.71
C THR A 1151 23.92 -24.86 -66.07
N GLU A 1152 24.88 -23.96 -65.83
CA GLU A 1152 24.82 -22.49 -65.66
C GLU A 1152 23.92 -21.88 -64.56
N ALA A 1153 24.55 -21.34 -63.50
CA ALA A 1153 23.90 -20.47 -62.51
C ALA A 1153 24.35 -19.00 -62.67
N ALA A 1154 23.47 -18.18 -63.23
CA ALA A 1154 23.34 -16.76 -62.92
C ALA A 1154 22.42 -16.60 -61.69
N GLY A 1155 22.74 -15.66 -60.80
CA GLY A 1155 22.29 -15.65 -59.40
C GLY A 1155 20.81 -15.43 -59.11
N TYR A 1156 20.41 -15.81 -57.88
CA TYR A 1156 19.17 -15.40 -57.22
C TYR A 1156 19.32 -15.37 -55.69
N GLU A 1157 18.62 -14.39 -55.10
CA GLU A 1157 18.59 -13.97 -53.69
C GLU A 1157 17.93 -14.97 -52.73
N GLU A 1158 18.40 -14.88 -51.48
CA GLU A 1158 17.92 -15.58 -50.29
C GLU A 1158 16.65 -14.89 -49.74
N SER A 1159 15.58 -15.65 -49.51
CA SER A 1159 14.30 -15.16 -48.96
C SER A 1159 14.33 -15.17 -47.43
N ALA A 1160 14.23 -13.98 -46.84
CA ALA A 1160 14.12 -13.72 -45.39
C ALA A 1160 12.91 -14.42 -44.71
N PRO A 1161 12.97 -14.66 -43.38
CA PRO A 1161 11.86 -15.24 -42.61
C PRO A 1161 10.67 -14.28 -42.48
N LYS A 1162 9.45 -14.85 -42.45
CA LYS A 1162 8.18 -14.10 -42.37
C LYS A 1162 7.99 -13.39 -41.02
N GLN A 1163 7.73 -12.09 -41.10
CA GLN A 1163 7.39 -11.19 -40.00
C GLN A 1163 6.03 -11.54 -39.36
N ILE A 1164 5.96 -11.49 -38.03
CA ILE A 1164 4.71 -11.61 -37.24
C ILE A 1164 3.99 -10.26 -37.30
N VAL A 1165 2.69 -10.25 -37.63
CA VAL A 1165 1.87 -9.03 -37.80
C VAL A 1165 0.71 -9.04 -36.79
N GLU A 1166 0.54 -7.95 -36.06
CA GLU A 1166 -0.53 -7.76 -35.07
C GLU A 1166 -1.93 -7.64 -35.73
N ALA A 1167 -2.98 -8.06 -35.01
CA ALA A 1167 -4.34 -8.03 -35.53
C ALA A 1167 -4.85 -6.59 -35.74
N GLN A 1168 -5.24 -6.26 -36.97
CA GLN A 1168 -5.72 -4.93 -37.39
C GLN A 1168 -7.27 -4.84 -37.46
N GLY A 1169 -7.98 -5.92 -37.19
CA GLY A 1169 -9.45 -5.93 -37.18
C GLY A 1169 -10.05 -7.16 -36.50
N TRP A 1170 -11.37 -7.16 -36.32
CA TRP A 1170 -12.12 -8.33 -35.89
C TRP A 1170 -13.37 -8.54 -36.72
N VAL A 1171 -13.69 -9.79 -37.01
CA VAL A 1171 -14.87 -10.20 -37.78
C VAL A 1171 -15.72 -11.12 -36.92
N LYS A 1172 -17.03 -10.90 -36.92
CA LYS A 1172 -17.98 -11.77 -36.24
C LYS A 1172 -18.55 -12.80 -37.21
N SER A 1173 -18.38 -14.08 -36.94
CA SER A 1173 -18.93 -15.17 -37.74
C SER A 1173 -20.46 -15.31 -37.56
N PRO A 1174 -21.17 -15.98 -38.49
CA PRO A 1174 -22.63 -16.12 -38.44
C PRO A 1174 -23.18 -16.84 -37.20
N ASP A 1175 -22.36 -17.61 -36.49
CA ASP A 1175 -22.64 -18.28 -35.22
C ASP A 1175 -22.26 -17.44 -33.98
N GLY A 1176 -21.71 -16.24 -34.18
CA GLY A 1176 -21.50 -15.23 -33.14
C GLY A 1176 -20.11 -15.21 -32.51
N GLN A 1177 -19.14 -16.03 -32.97
CA GLN A 1177 -17.75 -15.93 -32.54
C GLN A 1177 -17.04 -14.72 -33.16
N VAL A 1178 -16.09 -14.16 -32.41
CA VAL A 1178 -15.27 -13.00 -32.84
C VAL A 1178 -13.87 -13.50 -33.19
N ILE A 1179 -13.42 -13.25 -34.42
CA ILE A 1179 -12.13 -13.66 -34.96
C ILE A 1179 -11.28 -12.42 -35.23
N LEU A 1180 -10.06 -12.37 -34.70
CA LEU A 1180 -9.08 -11.30 -34.93
C LEU A 1180 -8.35 -11.53 -36.26
N THR A 1181 -8.28 -10.51 -37.12
CA THR A 1181 -7.68 -10.61 -38.48
C THR A 1181 -6.56 -9.58 -38.65
N ALA A 1182 -5.51 -9.94 -39.39
CA ALA A 1182 -4.38 -9.04 -39.66
C ALA A 1182 -4.69 -7.95 -40.72
N GLU A 1183 -5.80 -8.08 -41.45
CA GLU A 1183 -6.32 -7.06 -42.37
C GLU A 1183 -7.81 -6.82 -42.11
N ALA A 1184 -8.21 -5.56 -41.95
CA ALA A 1184 -9.62 -5.19 -41.81
C ALA A 1184 -10.35 -5.32 -43.16
N PRO A 1185 -11.54 -5.95 -43.23
CA PRO A 1185 -12.26 -6.07 -44.49
C PRO A 1185 -12.72 -4.69 -45.00
N ASN A 1186 -12.42 -4.38 -46.26
CA ASN A 1186 -12.88 -3.16 -46.93
C ASN A 1186 -14.40 -3.18 -47.10
N VAL A 1187 -15.12 -2.48 -46.22
CA VAL A 1187 -16.55 -2.25 -46.37
C VAL A 1187 -16.76 -1.17 -47.41
N THR A 1188 -17.34 -1.51 -48.56
CA THR A 1188 -17.73 -0.52 -49.57
C THR A 1188 -18.98 0.23 -49.08
N PRO A 1189 -18.91 1.52 -48.72
CA PRO A 1189 -20.09 2.24 -48.28
C PRO A 1189 -20.95 2.54 -49.50
N HIS A 1190 -22.23 2.15 -49.46
CA HIS A 1190 -23.20 2.68 -50.40
C HIS A 1190 -23.24 4.21 -50.27
N ALA A 1191 -22.88 4.90 -51.35
CA ALA A 1191 -22.83 6.35 -51.42
C ALA A 1191 -24.19 6.98 -51.08
N SER A 1192 -24.26 7.70 -49.97
CA SER A 1192 -25.30 8.71 -49.72
C SER A 1192 -24.83 10.03 -50.32
N SER A 1193 -25.46 10.43 -51.42
CA SER A 1193 -25.28 11.76 -52.03
C SER A 1193 -25.83 12.83 -51.10
N LEU A 1194 -24.98 13.59 -50.41
CA LEU A 1194 -25.31 14.92 -49.87
C LEU A 1194 -24.00 15.71 -49.66
N THR A 1195 -23.88 16.81 -50.40
CA THR A 1195 -22.75 17.75 -50.41
C THR A 1195 -22.67 18.59 -49.13
N SER A 1196 -21.45 18.80 -48.63
CA SER A 1196 -21.13 19.68 -47.49
C SER A 1196 -21.30 21.17 -47.81
N VAL A 1197 -21.98 21.90 -46.93
CA VAL A 1197 -21.92 23.37 -46.85
C VAL A 1197 -20.76 23.75 -45.93
N THR A 1198 -19.82 24.51 -46.45
CA THR A 1198 -18.78 25.22 -45.69
C THR A 1198 -19.36 26.45 -45.01
N CYS A 1199 -19.03 26.68 -43.74
CA CYS A 1199 -19.19 27.99 -43.10
C CYS A 1199 -17.91 28.41 -42.37
N HIS A 1200 -17.64 29.71 -42.55
CA HIS A 1200 -16.76 30.57 -41.76
C HIS A 1200 -17.16 30.65 -40.29
#